data_AF-A0A5A8BY37-F1
#
_entry.id   AF-A0A5A8BY37-F1
#
_cell.length_a   1.000
_cell.length_b   1.000
_cell.length_c   1.000
_cell.angle_alpha   90.00
_cell.angle_beta   90.00
_cell.angle_gamma   90.00
#
_symmetry.space_group_name_H-M   'P 1'
#
loop_
_entity.id
_entity.type
_entity.pdbx_description
1 polymer ?
#
loop_
_entity_poly.entity_id
_entity_poly.type
_entity_poly.pdbx_seq_one_letter_code
_entity_poly.pdbx_strand_id
1 'polypeptide(L)'
;MAAASGARSLSSLRFDNRALRVLPVDADATNSVRDPVADACFSRVKPTPVDKPRMVAASESALALLGLPLSEAAERADGAEYLSGNKLPDGADPVANCYCGYQFGYFSGQLGDGAAMTLGEVVNDAGERYELQLKGAGKTPYSRTADGRKVLRSSLREFLCSEAMHSLGVPTTRAGSVVTSDSTIVRDVFYTGRPEAEQCSVITRMAPTFLRFGSFEIFKAKDPTTGRAGPSPGNLDLLNRMVDYTCNAFFKDIVDSHAPKGLPLAFPEEDGLPGPKLAGTEAGATTVFEVYKEVLRRTARMVAKWQMVGWCHGVLNTDNMSILGLTLDYGPFAFMDRFDWDFICNTSDDSGRYTYRRQPEMCRWNCKQLGVAWSPAMPGVEWEAALETAFDDEFALAHLEGARAKLGLSADADGASGDAELFESLLDTMAATGADFTRTFRTLMDLGLPAEAAVGDDLSEAEAAAVERVAAALSASLASREDLLTAIRPRIEEERVNMLLQLAPMDSRLRPHIPLLEKEAEAWVSYNRETSLSPEAKAAENKERWSAWLRQFAIRLRGEAKAVAQSDRVESMRLANPKFVLRNYLCQVAIRAAEDGDFSEARRLLARVQDPFDLDKAIPSTIGDAGVELQKSGKVRGGNLVDMSDAPPAEAKSASAAAGAAAKGAGSCNVAAAASDAAMAPAFATSYDGMPPKWACKLRVSCSS
;
A
#
# COMPACT_ATOMS: atom_id res chain seq x y z
N MET A 1 -39.77 14.03 -13.72
CA MET A 1 -40.37 13.74 -12.40
C MET A 1 -39.22 13.54 -11.43
N ALA A 2 -39.02 14.45 -10.49
CA ALA A 2 -38.03 14.30 -9.43
C ALA A 2 -38.53 13.24 -8.44
N ALA A 3 -37.88 12.08 -8.42
CA ALA A 3 -38.14 11.06 -7.40
C ALA A 3 -37.65 11.60 -6.05
N ALA A 4 -38.48 11.48 -5.03
CA ALA A 4 -38.17 11.89 -3.67
C ALA A 4 -36.87 11.23 -3.18
N SER A 5 -35.92 12.05 -2.72
CA SER A 5 -34.63 11.64 -2.17
C SER A 5 -34.78 11.02 -0.78
N GLY A 6 -35.34 9.82 -0.70
CA GLY A 6 -35.19 8.98 0.48
C GLY A 6 -33.73 8.57 0.63
N ALA A 7 -33.18 8.63 1.85
CA ALA A 7 -31.84 8.12 2.12
C ALA A 7 -31.77 6.64 1.69
N ARG A 8 -30.74 6.27 0.93
CA ARG A 8 -30.57 4.89 0.44
C ARG A 8 -30.25 3.96 1.61
N SER A 9 -30.85 2.78 1.61
CA SER A 9 -30.54 1.72 2.58
C SER A 9 -29.60 0.68 1.96
N LEU A 10 -28.84 -0.03 2.81
CA LEU A 10 -27.99 -1.16 2.39
C LEU A 10 -28.77 -2.24 1.63
N SER A 11 -30.04 -2.46 1.96
CA SER A 11 -30.88 -3.46 1.29
C SER A 11 -31.33 -3.06 -0.10
N SER A 12 -31.47 -1.75 -0.37
CA SER A 12 -32.09 -1.21 -1.58
C SER A 12 -31.10 -0.43 -2.46
N LEU A 13 -29.83 -0.83 -2.45
CA LEU A 13 -28.81 -0.24 -3.32
C LEU A 13 -29.17 -0.43 -4.80
N ARG A 14 -28.93 0.60 -5.60
CA ARG A 14 -29.21 0.55 -7.04
C ARG A 14 -28.07 -0.15 -7.78
N PHE A 15 -28.18 -1.48 -7.92
CA PHE A 15 -27.29 -2.27 -8.77
C PHE A 15 -27.63 -2.11 -10.25
N ASP A 16 -26.59 -1.99 -11.07
CA ASP A 16 -26.66 -1.99 -12.52
C ASP A 16 -25.39 -2.68 -13.07
N ASN A 17 -25.41 -4.00 -13.19
CA ASN A 17 -24.22 -4.80 -13.52
C ASN A 17 -23.88 -4.75 -15.02
N ARG A 18 -23.45 -3.59 -15.52
CA ARG A 18 -22.98 -3.35 -16.89
C ARG A 18 -21.86 -4.32 -17.28
N ALA A 19 -20.87 -4.53 -16.42
CA ALA A 19 -19.75 -5.44 -16.71
C ALA A 19 -20.24 -6.85 -17.03
N LEU A 20 -21.24 -7.36 -16.28
CA LEU A 20 -21.77 -8.71 -16.45
C LEU A 20 -22.66 -8.88 -17.69
N ARG A 21 -23.23 -7.78 -18.21
CA ARG A 21 -23.94 -7.77 -19.51
C ARG A 21 -22.96 -7.70 -20.67
N VAL A 22 -21.87 -6.95 -20.50
CA VAL A 22 -20.93 -6.64 -21.58
C VAL A 22 -19.78 -7.62 -21.68
N LEU A 23 -19.37 -8.32 -20.63
CA LEU A 23 -18.23 -9.25 -20.65
C LEU A 23 -18.68 -10.68 -20.31
N PRO A 24 -18.02 -11.72 -20.84
CA PRO A 24 -18.45 -13.09 -20.62
C PRO A 24 -18.27 -13.50 -19.15
N VAL A 25 -19.30 -14.18 -18.66
CA VAL A 25 -19.34 -14.83 -17.36
C VAL A 25 -19.24 -16.33 -17.61
N ASP A 26 -18.47 -17.01 -16.77
CA ASP A 26 -18.28 -18.46 -16.80
C ASP A 26 -19.63 -19.19 -16.85
N ALA A 27 -19.74 -20.12 -17.78
CA ALA A 27 -20.94 -20.93 -17.99
C ALA A 27 -21.16 -21.94 -16.86
N ASP A 28 -20.09 -22.35 -16.17
CA ASP A 28 -20.16 -23.23 -15.03
C ASP A 28 -20.37 -22.43 -13.74
N ALA A 29 -21.56 -22.59 -13.17
CA ALA A 29 -22.00 -21.92 -11.95
C ALA A 29 -21.53 -22.61 -10.65
N THR A 30 -20.70 -23.65 -10.72
CA THR A 30 -20.20 -24.34 -9.53
C THR A 30 -19.15 -23.50 -8.80
N ASN A 31 -19.36 -23.27 -7.50
CA ASN A 31 -18.40 -22.56 -6.66
C ASN A 31 -17.30 -23.52 -6.14
N SER A 32 -16.58 -24.14 -7.08
CA SER A 32 -15.46 -25.04 -6.82
C SER A 32 -14.19 -24.53 -7.49
N VAL A 33 -13.02 -24.80 -6.87
CA VAL A 33 -11.72 -24.37 -7.40
C VAL A 33 -11.45 -25.05 -8.73
N ARG A 34 -11.11 -24.27 -9.76
CA ARG A 34 -10.95 -24.73 -11.14
C ARG A 34 -9.75 -24.04 -11.79
N ASP A 35 -8.99 -24.77 -12.58
CA ASP A 35 -7.83 -24.28 -13.33
C ASP A 35 -7.66 -25.12 -14.62
N PRO A 36 -7.90 -24.56 -15.82
CA PRO A 36 -8.27 -23.17 -16.12
C PRO A 36 -9.78 -22.90 -16.10
N VAL A 37 -10.16 -21.63 -15.95
CA VAL A 37 -11.49 -21.07 -16.26
C VAL A 37 -11.37 -20.32 -17.58
N ALA A 38 -11.67 -21.02 -18.68
CA ALA A 38 -11.47 -20.50 -20.04
C ALA A 38 -12.64 -19.62 -20.51
N ASP A 39 -12.34 -18.69 -21.42
CA ASP A 39 -13.27 -17.85 -22.17
C ASP A 39 -14.25 -17.00 -21.31
N ALA A 40 -13.84 -16.67 -20.08
CA ALA A 40 -14.63 -15.90 -19.13
C ALA A 40 -13.81 -14.85 -18.38
N CYS A 41 -14.41 -13.69 -18.12
CA CYS A 41 -13.84 -12.64 -17.28
C CYS A 41 -14.23 -12.79 -15.81
N PHE A 42 -15.37 -13.45 -15.55
CA PHE A 42 -15.98 -13.55 -14.23
C PHE A 42 -16.53 -14.95 -14.00
N SER A 43 -16.56 -15.41 -12.75
CA SER A 43 -17.36 -16.56 -12.32
C SER A 43 -18.41 -16.12 -11.32
N ARG A 44 -19.67 -16.55 -11.47
CA ARG A 44 -20.69 -16.34 -10.43
C ARG A 44 -20.34 -17.16 -9.19
N VAL A 45 -20.42 -16.52 -8.03
CA VAL A 45 -20.07 -17.12 -6.74
C VAL A 45 -21.12 -16.79 -5.70
N LYS A 46 -21.08 -17.51 -4.58
CA LYS A 46 -21.92 -17.21 -3.42
C LYS A 46 -21.02 -16.97 -2.22
N PRO A 47 -21.18 -15.84 -1.51
CA PRO A 47 -20.50 -15.64 -0.24
C PRO A 47 -20.79 -16.78 0.73
N THR A 48 -19.76 -17.17 1.47
CA THR A 48 -19.86 -18.11 2.58
C THR A 48 -20.02 -17.29 3.86
N PRO A 49 -21.18 -17.36 4.55
CA PRO A 49 -21.42 -16.58 5.76
C PRO A 49 -20.36 -16.82 6.84
N VAL A 50 -20.22 -15.84 7.76
CA VAL A 50 -19.41 -15.94 8.98
C VAL A 50 -20.29 -15.88 10.23
N ASP A 51 -19.83 -16.42 11.34
CA ASP A 51 -20.60 -16.49 12.58
C ASP A 51 -20.56 -15.17 13.34
N LYS A 52 -21.73 -14.62 13.67
CA LYS A 52 -21.91 -13.40 14.48
C LYS A 52 -21.01 -12.23 14.02
N PRO A 53 -21.23 -11.71 12.80
CA PRO A 53 -20.45 -10.60 12.27
C PRO A 53 -20.58 -9.34 13.15
N ARG A 54 -19.46 -8.64 13.39
CA ARG A 54 -19.39 -7.41 14.19
C ARG A 54 -18.61 -6.33 13.47
N MET A 55 -19.12 -5.11 13.47
CA MET A 55 -18.48 -3.95 12.86
C MET A 55 -17.26 -3.50 13.66
N VAL A 56 -16.07 -3.54 13.04
CA VAL A 56 -14.84 -2.99 13.61
C VAL A 56 -14.79 -1.49 13.36
N ALA A 57 -14.83 -1.10 12.08
CA ALA A 57 -14.81 0.29 11.64
C ALA A 57 -15.50 0.42 10.27
N ALA A 58 -16.04 1.62 9.99
CA ALA A 58 -16.65 1.98 8.73
C ALA A 58 -16.21 3.40 8.33
N SER A 59 -15.91 3.62 7.05
CA SER A 59 -15.53 4.94 6.54
C SER A 59 -16.75 5.64 5.96
N GLU A 60 -17.15 6.74 6.60
CA GLU A 60 -18.27 7.57 6.14
C GLU A 60 -18.01 8.12 4.74
N SER A 61 -16.81 8.66 4.48
CA SER A 61 -16.47 9.26 3.19
C SER A 61 -16.40 8.23 2.06
N ALA A 62 -16.07 6.97 2.36
CA ALA A 62 -16.12 5.90 1.37
C ALA A 62 -17.56 5.48 1.08
N LEU A 63 -18.36 5.21 2.11
CA LEU A 63 -19.75 4.78 1.97
C LEU A 63 -20.65 5.84 1.33
N ALA A 64 -20.33 7.13 1.55
CA ALA A 64 -20.98 8.25 0.90
C ALA A 64 -20.90 8.19 -0.64
N LEU A 65 -19.87 7.55 -1.22
CA LEU A 65 -19.78 7.34 -2.67
C LEU A 65 -20.94 6.47 -3.23
N LEU A 66 -21.53 5.61 -2.40
CA LEU A 66 -22.72 4.81 -2.75
C LEU A 66 -24.04 5.51 -2.39
N GLY A 67 -23.95 6.68 -1.75
CA GLY A 67 -25.08 7.36 -1.12
C GLY A 67 -25.55 6.69 0.16
N LEU A 68 -24.69 5.93 0.85
CA LEU A 68 -25.02 5.23 2.10
C LEU A 68 -24.57 6.06 3.32
N PRO A 69 -25.51 6.53 4.17
CA PRO A 69 -25.14 7.15 5.43
C PRO A 69 -24.63 6.12 6.44
N LEU A 70 -23.80 6.57 7.38
CA LEU A 70 -23.21 5.70 8.40
C LEU A 70 -24.28 5.00 9.27
N SER A 71 -25.41 5.66 9.52
CA SER A 71 -26.53 5.10 10.27
C SER A 71 -27.15 3.86 9.62
N GLU A 72 -27.22 3.83 8.28
CA GLU A 72 -27.74 2.68 7.53
C GLU A 72 -26.71 1.57 7.37
N ALA A 73 -25.42 1.91 7.38
CA ALA A 73 -24.33 0.97 7.14
C ALA A 73 -23.78 0.32 8.42
N ALA A 74 -23.42 1.12 9.41
CA ALA A 74 -22.69 0.69 10.60
C ALA A 74 -23.56 0.63 11.87
N GLU A 75 -24.57 1.49 12.00
CA GLU A 75 -25.43 1.56 13.20
C GLU A 75 -26.68 0.68 13.07
N ARG A 76 -27.01 0.25 11.85
CA ARG A 76 -28.10 -0.70 11.58
C ARG A 76 -27.78 -2.06 12.20
N ALA A 77 -28.75 -2.65 12.90
CA ALA A 77 -28.57 -3.89 13.68
C ALA A 77 -27.97 -5.06 12.89
N ASP A 78 -28.32 -5.18 11.61
CA ASP A 78 -27.83 -6.20 10.68
C ASP A 78 -26.94 -5.62 9.56
N GLY A 79 -26.41 -4.39 9.73
CA GLY A 79 -25.49 -3.78 8.77
C GLY A 79 -24.21 -4.61 8.56
N ALA A 80 -23.67 -5.18 9.65
CA ALA A 80 -22.52 -6.08 9.60
C ALA A 80 -22.80 -7.36 8.79
N GLU A 81 -24.05 -7.85 8.76
CA GLU A 81 -24.41 -9.04 7.98
C GLU A 81 -24.39 -8.76 6.46
N TYR A 82 -24.80 -7.57 6.03
CA TYR A 82 -24.71 -7.19 4.61
C TYR A 82 -23.24 -6.96 4.19
N LEU A 83 -22.48 -6.28 5.03
CA LEU A 83 -21.08 -5.92 4.76
C LEU A 83 -20.11 -7.09 4.95
N SER A 84 -20.57 -8.24 5.47
CA SER A 84 -19.82 -9.51 5.48
C SER A 84 -20.29 -10.53 4.44
N GLY A 85 -21.38 -10.24 3.71
CA GLY A 85 -21.99 -11.16 2.75
C GLY A 85 -22.81 -12.27 3.39
N ASN A 86 -23.18 -12.14 4.67
CA ASN A 86 -24.17 -13.02 5.31
C ASN A 86 -25.58 -12.77 4.75
N LYS A 87 -25.87 -11.51 4.41
CA LYS A 87 -27.04 -11.06 3.67
C LYS A 87 -26.59 -10.37 2.40
N LEU A 88 -27.40 -10.45 1.35
CA LEU A 88 -27.14 -9.76 0.09
C LEU A 88 -28.17 -8.64 -0.11
N PRO A 89 -27.74 -7.45 -0.56
CA PRO A 89 -28.66 -6.43 -1.06
C PRO A 89 -29.52 -6.93 -2.21
N ASP A 90 -30.68 -6.31 -2.40
CA ASP A 90 -31.53 -6.58 -3.56
C ASP A 90 -30.79 -6.22 -4.86
N GLY A 91 -30.78 -7.13 -5.83
CA GLY A 91 -30.11 -6.93 -7.12
C GLY A 91 -28.61 -7.23 -7.14
N ALA A 92 -28.00 -7.63 -6.03
CA ALA A 92 -26.62 -8.14 -6.04
C ALA A 92 -26.51 -9.43 -6.88
N ASP A 93 -25.49 -9.50 -7.75
CA ASP A 93 -25.13 -10.70 -8.54
C ASP A 93 -23.64 -11.00 -8.29
N PRO A 94 -23.29 -11.71 -7.19
CA PRO A 94 -21.91 -11.82 -6.77
C PRO A 94 -21.04 -12.60 -7.77
N VAL A 95 -19.92 -12.02 -8.13
CA VAL A 95 -18.93 -12.60 -9.05
C VAL A 95 -17.51 -12.52 -8.50
N ALA A 96 -16.63 -13.37 -9.01
CA ALA A 96 -15.19 -13.30 -8.79
C ALA A 96 -14.48 -13.08 -10.14
N ASN A 97 -13.47 -12.22 -10.18
CA ASN A 97 -12.76 -11.88 -11.41
C ASN A 97 -11.73 -12.96 -11.77
N CYS A 98 -11.65 -13.32 -13.06
CA CYS A 98 -10.53 -14.07 -13.62
C CYS A 98 -9.43 -13.10 -14.05
N TYR A 99 -8.19 -13.36 -13.66
CA TYR A 99 -7.03 -12.63 -14.15
C TYR A 99 -5.77 -13.49 -14.05
N CYS A 100 -4.70 -13.06 -14.73
CA CYS A 100 -3.34 -13.59 -14.59
C CYS A 100 -2.44 -12.53 -13.95
N GLY A 101 -1.13 -12.80 -13.87
CA GLY A 101 -0.17 -11.83 -13.37
C GLY A 101 1.27 -12.28 -13.58
N TYR A 102 2.18 -11.33 -13.70
CA TYR A 102 3.61 -11.52 -13.50
C TYR A 102 3.94 -11.28 -12.03
N GLN A 103 4.24 -12.34 -11.30
CA GLN A 103 4.61 -12.28 -9.90
C GLN A 103 6.14 -12.31 -9.78
N PHE A 104 6.72 -11.26 -9.18
CA PHE A 104 8.17 -11.10 -9.08
C PHE A 104 8.91 -11.21 -10.43
N GLY A 105 8.26 -10.82 -11.53
CA GLY A 105 8.81 -10.86 -12.89
C GLY A 105 8.58 -12.16 -13.66
N TYR A 106 7.97 -13.18 -13.04
CA TYR A 106 7.65 -14.44 -13.69
C TYR A 106 6.15 -14.56 -13.92
N PHE A 107 5.74 -15.01 -15.11
CA PHE A 107 4.33 -15.21 -15.41
C PHE A 107 3.74 -16.35 -14.58
N SER A 108 2.63 -16.09 -13.87
CA SER A 108 2.03 -17.03 -12.92
C SER A 108 0.91 -17.90 -13.49
N GLY A 109 0.50 -17.68 -14.75
CA GLY A 109 -0.71 -18.34 -15.28
C GLY A 109 -1.97 -17.83 -14.59
N GLN A 110 -3.01 -18.66 -14.49
CA GLN A 110 -4.28 -18.27 -13.89
C GLN A 110 -4.12 -17.91 -12.40
N LEU A 111 -4.60 -16.72 -12.05
CA LEU A 111 -4.83 -16.25 -10.69
C LEU A 111 -6.33 -16.05 -10.51
N GLY A 112 -6.79 -14.81 -10.30
CA GLY A 112 -8.18 -14.48 -10.06
C GLY A 112 -8.47 -14.12 -8.60
N ASP A 113 -9.69 -13.65 -8.36
CA ASP A 113 -10.16 -13.24 -7.05
C ASP A 113 -10.33 -14.47 -6.13
N GLY A 114 -9.23 -14.94 -5.53
CA GLY A 114 -9.22 -16.16 -4.73
C GLY A 114 -9.87 -16.05 -3.34
N ALA A 115 -10.11 -14.83 -2.87
CA ALA A 115 -10.77 -14.54 -1.60
C ALA A 115 -11.62 -13.27 -1.68
N ALA A 116 -11.95 -12.81 -2.89
CA ALA A 116 -12.71 -11.59 -3.12
C ALA A 116 -13.93 -11.91 -3.99
N MET A 117 -15.02 -11.18 -3.76
CA MET A 117 -16.28 -11.33 -4.49
C MET A 117 -16.88 -9.94 -4.70
N THR A 118 -17.05 -9.52 -5.95
CA THR A 118 -17.77 -8.29 -6.30
C THR A 118 -19.26 -8.57 -6.25
N LEU A 119 -20.00 -7.90 -5.37
CA LEU A 119 -21.45 -8.03 -5.24
C LEU A 119 -22.21 -7.46 -6.44
N GLY A 120 -21.59 -6.49 -7.11
CA GLY A 120 -22.11 -5.85 -8.30
C GLY A 120 -21.67 -4.39 -8.41
N GLU A 121 -22.19 -3.71 -9.41
CA GLU A 121 -21.93 -2.30 -9.71
C GLU A 121 -23.07 -1.42 -9.20
N VAL A 122 -22.79 -0.60 -8.20
CA VAL A 122 -23.75 0.35 -7.62
C VAL A 122 -23.65 1.68 -8.35
N VAL A 123 -24.81 2.24 -8.72
CA VAL A 123 -24.88 3.58 -9.35
C VAL A 123 -25.40 4.60 -8.35
N ASN A 124 -24.61 5.63 -8.07
CA ASN A 124 -24.98 6.69 -7.13
C ASN A 124 -25.94 7.71 -7.77
N ASP A 125 -26.38 8.72 -7.00
CA ASP A 125 -27.35 9.71 -7.48
C ASP A 125 -26.74 10.68 -8.52
N ALA A 126 -25.41 10.81 -8.55
CA ALA A 126 -24.68 11.54 -9.58
C ALA A 126 -24.50 10.73 -10.87
N GLY A 127 -24.95 9.47 -10.90
CA GLY A 127 -24.78 8.56 -12.05
C GLY A 127 -23.39 7.92 -12.14
N GLU A 128 -22.55 8.10 -11.12
CA GLU A 128 -21.25 7.44 -11.02
C GLU A 128 -21.43 5.99 -10.60
N ARG A 129 -20.49 5.13 -11.03
CA ARG A 129 -20.56 3.69 -10.85
C ARG A 129 -19.40 3.20 -10.01
N TYR A 130 -19.69 2.36 -9.03
CA TYR A 130 -18.69 1.72 -8.18
C TYR A 130 -18.97 0.23 -8.03
N GLU A 131 -17.97 -0.59 -8.28
CA GLU A 131 -17.97 -2.01 -7.89
C GLU A 131 -17.86 -2.11 -6.36
N LEU A 132 -18.78 -2.85 -5.74
CA LEU A 132 -18.75 -3.16 -4.31
C LEU A 132 -18.20 -4.58 -4.11
N GLN A 133 -17.02 -4.72 -3.53
CA GLN A 133 -16.33 -6.00 -3.40
C GLN A 133 -16.10 -6.40 -1.94
N LEU A 134 -16.45 -7.63 -1.59
CA LEU A 134 -16.16 -8.23 -0.29
C LEU A 134 -14.92 -9.12 -0.38
N LYS A 135 -13.89 -8.85 0.43
CA LYS A 135 -12.68 -9.67 0.51
C LYS A 135 -12.61 -10.37 1.86
N GLY A 136 -12.53 -11.71 1.85
CA GLY A 136 -12.71 -12.61 2.99
C GLY A 136 -14.06 -13.37 3.00
N ALA A 137 -14.89 -13.16 1.96
CA ALA A 137 -16.25 -13.70 1.86
C ALA A 137 -16.33 -15.19 1.48
N GLY A 138 -15.22 -15.93 1.45
CA GLY A 138 -15.19 -17.38 1.21
C GLY A 138 -14.49 -17.77 -0.09
N LYS A 139 -14.54 -19.07 -0.40
CA LYS A 139 -13.87 -19.64 -1.58
C LYS A 139 -14.56 -19.23 -2.88
N THR A 140 -13.74 -19.15 -3.91
CA THR A 140 -14.10 -18.90 -5.30
C THR A 140 -13.43 -19.96 -6.19
N PRO A 141 -13.77 -20.01 -7.49
CA PRO A 141 -13.04 -20.84 -8.46
C PRO A 141 -11.54 -20.55 -8.53
N TYR A 142 -11.12 -19.36 -8.08
CA TYR A 142 -9.76 -18.85 -8.15
C TYR A 142 -8.98 -19.00 -6.83
N SER A 143 -9.57 -19.63 -5.80
CA SER A 143 -8.91 -19.77 -4.49
C SER A 143 -7.64 -20.61 -4.51
N ARG A 144 -7.39 -21.40 -5.56
CA ARG A 144 -6.27 -22.35 -5.64
C ARG A 144 -6.22 -23.22 -4.37
N THR A 145 -5.14 -23.15 -3.60
CA THR A 145 -4.99 -23.86 -2.33
C THR A 145 -5.46 -23.07 -1.12
N ALA A 146 -5.86 -21.80 -1.28
CA ALA A 146 -6.30 -20.93 -0.20
C ALA A 146 -7.72 -21.24 0.27
N ASP A 147 -8.07 -20.77 1.46
CA ASP A 147 -9.37 -20.99 2.09
C ASP A 147 -10.43 -19.93 1.76
N GLY A 148 -10.05 -18.84 1.05
CA GLY A 148 -10.96 -17.75 0.70
C GLY A 148 -11.32 -16.82 1.87
N ARG A 149 -10.66 -16.96 3.03
CA ARG A 149 -10.87 -16.13 4.22
C ARG A 149 -9.72 -15.14 4.43
N LYS A 150 -10.06 -14.02 5.09
CA LYS A 150 -9.10 -13.03 5.58
C LYS A 150 -9.19 -12.94 7.10
N VAL A 151 -8.17 -12.36 7.70
CA VAL A 151 -8.03 -12.21 9.16
C VAL A 151 -8.06 -10.73 9.54
N LEU A 152 -8.31 -10.45 10.81
CA LEU A 152 -8.51 -9.08 11.30
C LEU A 152 -7.30 -8.18 11.03
N ARG A 153 -6.08 -8.65 11.32
CA ARG A 153 -4.85 -7.88 11.11
C ARG A 153 -4.65 -7.39 9.67
N SER A 154 -4.90 -8.24 8.67
CA SER A 154 -4.71 -7.84 7.27
C SER A 154 -5.86 -6.98 6.76
N SER A 155 -7.09 -7.30 7.15
CA SER A 155 -8.29 -6.55 6.79
C SER A 155 -8.24 -5.12 7.34
N LEU A 156 -7.84 -4.95 8.61
CA LEU A 156 -7.74 -3.64 9.24
C LEU A 156 -6.61 -2.79 8.63
N ARG A 157 -5.46 -3.39 8.30
CA ARG A 157 -4.36 -2.69 7.60
C ARG A 157 -4.79 -2.19 6.22
N GLU A 158 -5.45 -3.04 5.43
CA GLU A 158 -5.94 -2.68 4.11
C GLU A 158 -6.96 -1.55 4.18
N PHE A 159 -7.92 -1.63 5.11
CA PHE A 159 -8.92 -0.59 5.33
C PHE A 159 -8.30 0.76 5.72
N LEU A 160 -7.45 0.78 6.74
CA LEU A 160 -6.84 2.02 7.21
C LEU A 160 -5.93 2.64 6.15
N CYS A 161 -5.17 1.83 5.41
CA CYS A 161 -4.24 2.35 4.40
C CYS A 161 -4.95 2.85 3.15
N SER A 162 -6.03 2.20 2.73
CA SER A 162 -6.90 2.68 1.66
C SER A 162 -7.39 4.11 1.96
N GLU A 163 -7.92 4.32 3.15
CA GLU A 163 -8.47 5.63 3.54
C GLU A 163 -7.37 6.67 3.83
N ALA A 164 -6.20 6.24 4.34
CA ALA A 164 -5.03 7.10 4.48
C ALA A 164 -4.53 7.61 3.13
N MET A 165 -4.39 6.72 2.14
CA MET A 165 -3.93 7.08 0.80
C MET A 165 -4.90 8.05 0.12
N HIS A 166 -6.22 7.84 0.28
CA HIS A 166 -7.22 8.77 -0.22
C HIS A 166 -7.07 10.17 0.38
N SER A 167 -6.93 10.25 1.70
CA SER A 167 -6.84 11.52 2.43
C SER A 167 -5.52 12.25 2.21
N LEU A 168 -4.46 11.52 1.83
CA LEU A 168 -3.20 12.06 1.34
C LEU A 168 -3.26 12.52 -0.13
N GLY A 169 -4.40 12.39 -0.80
CA GLY A 169 -4.58 12.75 -2.21
C GLY A 169 -3.94 11.75 -3.19
N VAL A 170 -3.61 10.54 -2.75
CA VAL A 170 -3.11 9.47 -3.60
C VAL A 170 -4.28 8.68 -4.20
N PRO A 171 -4.36 8.51 -5.54
CA PRO A 171 -5.39 7.70 -6.17
C PRO A 171 -5.38 6.26 -5.62
N THR A 172 -6.54 5.79 -5.17
CA THR A 172 -6.65 4.49 -4.51
C THR A 172 -8.06 3.91 -4.58
N THR A 173 -8.16 2.58 -4.49
CA THR A 173 -9.39 1.92 -4.08
C THR A 173 -9.81 2.37 -2.68
N ARG A 174 -11.11 2.46 -2.44
CA ARG A 174 -11.71 2.90 -1.17
C ARG A 174 -12.12 1.70 -0.32
N ALA A 175 -12.19 1.88 0.98
CA ALA A 175 -12.61 0.84 1.91
C ALA A 175 -13.80 1.30 2.74
N GLY A 176 -14.96 0.68 2.50
CA GLY A 176 -16.22 1.04 3.17
C GLY A 176 -16.29 0.58 4.62
N SER A 177 -15.82 -0.64 4.91
CA SER A 177 -15.91 -1.22 6.26
C SER A 177 -14.97 -2.40 6.49
N VAL A 178 -14.75 -2.71 7.77
CA VAL A 178 -14.15 -3.97 8.25
C VAL A 178 -15.11 -4.62 9.24
N VAL A 179 -15.42 -5.88 8.99
CA VAL A 179 -16.26 -6.73 9.85
C VAL A 179 -15.42 -7.90 10.34
N THR A 180 -15.44 -8.16 11.65
CA THR A 180 -14.87 -9.37 12.27
C THR A 180 -15.98 -10.37 12.63
N SER A 181 -15.62 -11.59 13.03
CA SER A 181 -16.56 -12.67 13.33
C SER A 181 -16.03 -13.65 14.38
N ASP A 182 -16.90 -14.53 14.86
CA ASP A 182 -16.51 -15.65 15.73
C ASP A 182 -15.98 -16.87 14.94
N SER A 183 -16.17 -16.89 13.62
CA SER A 183 -15.56 -17.91 12.77
C SER A 183 -14.04 -17.75 12.79
N THR A 184 -13.30 -18.86 12.82
CA THR A 184 -11.83 -18.84 12.89
C THR A 184 -11.20 -19.59 11.73
N ILE A 185 -9.96 -19.22 11.43
CA ILE A 185 -9.12 -19.89 10.44
C ILE A 185 -7.70 -20.02 10.98
N VAL A 186 -7.03 -21.12 10.63
CA VAL A 186 -5.66 -21.38 11.10
C VAL A 186 -4.65 -20.66 10.20
N ARG A 187 -3.71 -19.93 10.82
CA ARG A 187 -2.62 -19.20 10.15
C ARG A 187 -1.32 -19.37 10.91
N ASP A 188 -0.23 -19.53 10.18
CA ASP A 188 1.11 -19.35 10.75
C ASP A 188 1.57 -17.92 10.46
N VAL A 189 1.31 -17.03 11.43
CA VAL A 189 1.43 -15.56 11.28
C VAL A 189 2.82 -15.14 10.78
N PHE A 190 3.86 -15.84 11.22
CA PHE A 190 5.26 -15.51 10.94
C PHE A 190 6.01 -16.61 10.19
N TYR A 191 5.31 -17.62 9.64
CA TYR A 191 5.92 -18.79 9.00
C TYR A 191 6.94 -19.50 9.90
N THR A 192 6.64 -19.57 11.21
CA THR A 192 7.54 -20.12 12.25
C THR A 192 7.29 -21.60 12.51
N GLY A 193 6.35 -22.22 11.80
CA GLY A 193 5.81 -23.55 12.07
C GLY A 193 4.85 -23.57 13.26
N ARG A 194 4.36 -22.42 13.74
CA ARG A 194 3.45 -22.30 14.89
C ARG A 194 2.10 -21.73 14.45
N PRO A 195 1.21 -22.58 13.93
CA PRO A 195 -0.11 -22.12 13.49
C PRO A 195 -1.01 -21.76 14.67
N GLU A 196 -1.70 -20.64 14.56
CA GLU A 196 -2.68 -20.12 15.52
C GLU A 196 -4.03 -19.90 14.84
N ALA A 197 -5.11 -19.99 15.61
CA ALA A 197 -6.45 -19.69 15.12
C ALA A 197 -6.69 -18.18 15.17
N GLU A 198 -6.92 -17.55 14.02
CA GLU A 198 -7.25 -16.13 13.88
C GLU A 198 -8.73 -15.97 13.53
N GLN A 199 -9.36 -14.88 13.97
CA GLN A 199 -10.73 -14.54 13.60
C GLN A 199 -10.84 -14.21 12.11
N CYS A 200 -11.84 -14.79 11.46
CA CYS A 200 -12.22 -14.44 10.10
C CYS A 200 -12.75 -13.01 10.07
N SER A 201 -12.30 -12.24 9.09
CA SER A 201 -12.76 -10.88 8.84
C SER A 201 -13.06 -10.68 7.36
N VAL A 202 -13.95 -9.73 7.09
CA VAL A 202 -14.35 -9.31 5.75
C VAL A 202 -14.15 -7.80 5.63
N ILE A 203 -13.49 -7.38 4.56
CA ILE A 203 -13.36 -5.97 4.18
C ILE A 203 -14.27 -5.68 2.98
N THR A 204 -14.98 -4.56 3.06
CA THR A 204 -15.73 -4.00 1.94
C THR A 204 -14.85 -3.01 1.19
N ARG A 205 -14.49 -3.36 -0.05
CA ARG A 205 -13.69 -2.55 -0.98
C ARG A 205 -14.59 -1.93 -2.04
N MET A 206 -14.21 -0.74 -2.50
CA MET A 206 -14.96 0.01 -3.49
C MET A 206 -14.03 0.66 -4.50
N ALA A 207 -14.36 0.57 -5.78
CA ALA A 207 -13.62 1.23 -6.85
C ALA A 207 -14.54 1.39 -8.07
N PRO A 208 -14.27 2.34 -8.99
CA PRO A 208 -14.98 2.37 -10.26
C PRO A 208 -14.82 1.06 -11.04
N THR A 209 -13.65 0.41 -10.92
CA THR A 209 -13.46 -0.98 -11.34
C THR A 209 -12.29 -1.67 -10.63
N PHE A 210 -12.37 -3.00 -10.52
CA PHE A 210 -11.25 -3.85 -10.09
C PHE A 210 -10.50 -4.52 -11.25
N LEU A 211 -10.69 -4.05 -12.49
CA LEU A 211 -9.85 -4.45 -13.63
C LEU A 211 -8.39 -4.02 -13.43
N ARG A 212 -7.49 -4.91 -13.83
CA ARG A 212 -6.04 -4.82 -13.56
C ARG A 212 -5.27 -5.07 -14.85
N PHE A 213 -3.96 -4.81 -14.85
CA PHE A 213 -3.14 -5.17 -16.01
C PHE A 213 -3.21 -6.69 -16.25
N GLY A 214 -3.11 -7.46 -15.17
CA GLY A 214 -3.28 -8.92 -15.17
C GLY A 214 -4.63 -9.43 -15.74
N SER A 215 -5.69 -8.61 -15.74
CA SER A 215 -6.98 -8.98 -16.37
C SER A 215 -6.86 -9.17 -17.87
N PHE A 216 -5.93 -8.48 -18.53
CA PHE A 216 -5.66 -8.61 -19.96
C PHE A 216 -4.57 -9.64 -20.28
N GLU A 217 -3.89 -10.17 -19.25
CA GLU A 217 -2.87 -11.20 -19.42
C GLU A 217 -3.47 -12.61 -19.52
N ILE A 218 -4.79 -12.77 -19.36
CA ILE A 218 -5.48 -14.06 -19.51
C ILE A 218 -5.41 -14.63 -20.93
N PHE A 219 -5.09 -13.78 -21.91
CA PHE A 219 -4.93 -14.14 -23.33
C PHE A 219 -3.49 -14.52 -23.71
N LYS A 220 -2.55 -14.41 -22.76
CA LYS A 220 -1.14 -14.66 -23.02
C LYS A 220 -0.94 -16.13 -23.43
N ALA A 221 -0.29 -16.32 -24.58
CA ALA A 221 0.18 -17.62 -25.03
C ALA A 221 1.22 -18.21 -24.07
N LYS A 222 1.62 -19.46 -24.30
CA LYS A 222 2.60 -20.16 -23.46
C LYS A 222 3.89 -19.33 -23.31
N ASP A 223 4.19 -18.95 -22.09
CA ASP A 223 5.37 -18.19 -21.72
C ASP A 223 6.62 -19.07 -21.87
N PRO A 224 7.65 -18.61 -22.60
CA PRO A 224 8.83 -19.43 -22.88
C PRO A 224 9.68 -19.70 -21.63
N THR A 225 9.63 -18.83 -20.62
CA THR A 225 10.42 -18.94 -19.39
C THR A 225 9.76 -19.86 -18.38
N THR A 226 8.47 -19.68 -18.13
CA THR A 226 7.73 -20.42 -17.09
C THR A 226 6.96 -21.63 -17.63
N GLY A 227 6.73 -21.69 -18.94
CA GLY A 227 5.91 -22.71 -19.58
C GLY A 227 4.40 -22.57 -19.31
N ARG A 228 3.97 -21.55 -18.56
CA ARG A 228 2.57 -21.28 -18.21
C ARG A 228 1.88 -20.45 -19.29
N ALA A 229 0.58 -20.59 -19.44
CA ALA A 229 -0.26 -19.77 -20.32
C ALA A 229 -1.40 -19.15 -19.52
N GLY A 230 -2.01 -18.09 -20.07
CA GLY A 230 -3.30 -17.63 -19.56
C GLY A 230 -4.41 -18.64 -19.88
N PRO A 231 -5.58 -18.56 -19.22
CA PRO A 231 -6.66 -19.53 -19.41
C PRO A 231 -7.41 -19.38 -20.74
N SER A 232 -7.22 -18.29 -21.49
CA SER A 232 -7.89 -18.03 -22.78
C SER A 232 -6.90 -17.65 -23.89
N PRO A 233 -5.84 -18.44 -24.12
CA PRO A 233 -4.73 -18.03 -24.97
C PRO A 233 -5.20 -17.83 -26.42
N GLY A 234 -4.90 -16.67 -27.00
CA GLY A 234 -5.23 -16.36 -28.40
C GLY A 234 -6.69 -15.99 -28.69
N ASN A 235 -7.55 -15.87 -27.67
CA ASN A 235 -8.91 -15.38 -27.85
C ASN A 235 -8.93 -13.84 -28.02
N LEU A 236 -8.58 -13.37 -29.22
CA LEU A 236 -8.46 -11.94 -29.54
C LEU A 236 -9.81 -11.22 -29.54
N ASP A 237 -10.90 -11.92 -29.87
CA ASP A 237 -12.24 -11.34 -29.83
C ASP A 237 -12.63 -10.92 -28.41
N LEU A 238 -12.32 -11.77 -27.43
CA LEU A 238 -12.55 -11.45 -26.03
C LEU A 238 -11.58 -10.36 -25.52
N LEU A 239 -10.31 -10.39 -25.92
CA LEU A 239 -9.37 -9.29 -25.63
C LEU A 239 -9.92 -7.95 -26.13
N ASN A 240 -10.34 -7.89 -27.39
CA ASN A 240 -10.89 -6.67 -27.99
C ASN A 240 -12.13 -6.20 -27.23
N ARG A 241 -13.04 -7.12 -26.87
CA ARG A 241 -14.24 -6.80 -26.08
C ARG A 241 -13.91 -6.23 -24.70
N MET A 242 -12.88 -6.75 -24.02
CA MET A 242 -12.41 -6.20 -22.74
C MET A 242 -11.79 -4.81 -22.88
N VAL A 243 -10.98 -4.59 -23.93
CA VAL A 243 -10.37 -3.29 -24.21
C VAL A 243 -11.44 -2.27 -24.58
N ASP A 244 -12.40 -2.64 -25.42
CA ASP A 244 -13.55 -1.82 -25.79
C ASP A 244 -14.39 -1.43 -24.57
N TYR A 245 -14.72 -2.39 -23.71
CA TYR A 245 -15.40 -2.12 -22.44
C TYR A 245 -14.63 -1.11 -21.61
N THR A 246 -13.33 -1.32 -21.44
CA THR A 246 -12.46 -0.46 -20.63
C THR A 246 -12.43 0.97 -21.17
N CYS A 247 -12.21 1.14 -22.47
CA CYS A 247 -12.15 2.45 -23.12
C CYS A 247 -13.47 3.21 -22.95
N ASN A 248 -14.60 2.57 -23.26
CA ASN A 248 -15.90 3.23 -23.27
C ASN A 248 -16.50 3.43 -21.87
N ALA A 249 -16.15 2.59 -20.89
CA ALA A 249 -16.67 2.70 -19.53
C ALA A 249 -15.90 3.74 -18.71
N PHE A 250 -14.57 3.85 -18.88
CA PHE A 250 -13.72 4.59 -17.95
C PHE A 250 -12.87 5.69 -18.60
N PHE A 251 -12.79 5.73 -19.93
CA PHE A 251 -12.02 6.71 -20.70
C PHE A 251 -12.87 7.38 -21.79
N LYS A 252 -14.16 7.56 -21.48
CA LYS A 252 -15.16 8.07 -22.43
C LYS A 252 -14.77 9.40 -23.07
N ASP A 253 -14.18 10.32 -22.31
CA ASP A 253 -13.76 11.62 -22.84
C ASP A 253 -12.70 11.50 -23.95
N ILE A 254 -11.77 10.54 -23.81
CA ILE A 254 -10.75 10.24 -24.82
C ILE A 254 -11.39 9.60 -26.03
N VAL A 255 -12.28 8.63 -25.80
CA VAL A 255 -13.04 7.97 -26.87
C VAL A 255 -13.84 8.98 -27.67
N ASP A 256 -14.61 9.85 -27.02
CA ASP A 256 -15.44 10.85 -27.69
C ASP A 256 -14.61 11.86 -28.50
N SER A 257 -13.38 12.14 -28.06
CA SER A 257 -12.47 13.09 -28.71
C SER A 257 -11.70 12.50 -29.89
N HIS A 258 -11.39 11.19 -29.86
CA HIS A 258 -10.47 10.56 -30.80
C HIS A 258 -11.10 9.46 -31.65
N ALA A 259 -12.29 8.96 -31.29
CA ALA A 259 -12.93 7.89 -32.05
C ALA A 259 -13.38 8.41 -33.42
N PRO A 260 -13.13 7.66 -34.51
CA PRO A 260 -13.63 8.01 -35.83
C PRO A 260 -15.16 7.95 -35.86
N LYS A 261 -15.76 8.83 -36.66
CA LYS A 261 -17.22 8.87 -36.83
C LYS A 261 -17.72 7.57 -37.47
N GLY A 262 -18.84 7.06 -36.96
CA GLY A 262 -19.54 5.91 -37.55
C GLY A 262 -19.25 4.55 -36.91
N LEU A 263 -18.34 4.48 -35.92
CA LEU A 263 -18.18 3.27 -35.11
C LEU A 263 -19.30 3.17 -34.05
N PRO A 264 -19.79 1.95 -33.75
CA PRO A 264 -20.67 1.74 -32.62
C PRO A 264 -19.84 1.89 -31.34
N LEU A 265 -20.20 2.86 -30.49
CA LEU A 265 -19.50 3.15 -29.22
C LEU A 265 -20.41 3.03 -27.99
N ALA A 266 -21.71 2.84 -28.21
CA ALA A 266 -22.67 2.70 -27.12
C ALA A 266 -22.62 1.30 -26.53
N PHE A 267 -22.82 1.20 -25.22
CA PHE A 267 -23.11 -0.07 -24.59
C PHE A 267 -24.49 -0.56 -25.01
N PRO A 268 -24.67 -1.87 -25.21
CA PRO A 268 -25.96 -2.42 -25.60
C PRO A 268 -26.98 -2.26 -24.46
N GLU A 269 -28.23 -1.98 -24.81
CA GLU A 269 -29.35 -1.95 -23.85
C GLU A 269 -29.87 -3.35 -23.49
N GLU A 270 -29.66 -4.34 -24.38
CA GLU A 270 -30.06 -5.74 -24.22
C GLU A 270 -28.85 -6.69 -24.34
N ASP A 271 -28.91 -7.82 -23.63
CA ASP A 271 -27.88 -8.85 -23.65
C ASP A 271 -27.72 -9.46 -25.06
N GLY A 272 -26.48 -9.60 -25.51
CA GLY A 272 -26.15 -10.23 -26.80
C GLY A 272 -26.13 -9.29 -28.01
N LEU A 273 -26.45 -8.01 -27.86
CA LEU A 273 -26.23 -7.00 -28.90
C LEU A 273 -24.74 -6.58 -28.99
N PRO A 274 -24.24 -6.22 -30.19
CA PRO A 274 -22.85 -5.81 -30.36
C PRO A 274 -22.58 -4.53 -29.58
N GLY A 275 -21.61 -4.59 -28.66
CA GLY A 275 -21.18 -3.45 -27.88
C GLY A 275 -20.24 -2.52 -28.66
N PRO A 276 -19.51 -1.64 -27.94
CA PRO A 276 -18.54 -0.76 -28.54
C PRO A 276 -17.50 -1.54 -29.37
N LYS A 277 -17.07 -0.98 -30.50
CA LYS A 277 -16.09 -1.62 -31.39
C LYS A 277 -15.01 -0.63 -31.84
N LEU A 278 -13.92 -0.55 -31.08
CA LEU A 278 -12.70 0.19 -31.39
C LEU A 278 -11.52 -0.78 -31.55
N ALA A 279 -11.35 -1.66 -30.56
CA ALA A 279 -10.22 -2.57 -30.42
C ALA A 279 -10.15 -3.58 -31.58
N GLY A 280 -8.91 -3.83 -32.04
CA GLY A 280 -8.63 -4.76 -33.13
C GLY A 280 -8.99 -4.23 -34.52
N THR A 281 -9.42 -2.97 -34.64
CA THR A 281 -9.69 -2.32 -35.94
C THR A 281 -8.62 -1.29 -36.28
N GLU A 282 -8.27 -1.14 -37.56
CA GLU A 282 -7.33 -0.09 -37.99
C GLU A 282 -7.85 1.32 -37.66
N ALA A 283 -9.16 1.54 -37.79
CA ALA A 283 -9.78 2.85 -37.53
C ALA A 283 -9.79 3.23 -36.04
N GLY A 284 -9.96 2.26 -35.14
CA GLY A 284 -10.01 2.49 -33.69
C GLY A 284 -8.65 2.39 -32.99
N ALA A 285 -7.61 1.86 -33.64
CA ALA A 285 -6.30 1.59 -33.04
C ALA A 285 -5.67 2.84 -32.40
N THR A 286 -5.74 4.00 -33.06
CA THR A 286 -5.24 5.26 -32.51
C THR A 286 -6.00 5.68 -31.26
N THR A 287 -7.33 5.54 -31.22
CA THR A 287 -8.14 5.86 -30.03
C THR A 287 -7.77 4.98 -28.84
N VAL A 288 -7.61 3.68 -29.06
CA VAL A 288 -7.17 2.73 -28.01
C VAL A 288 -5.76 3.09 -27.53
N PHE A 289 -4.87 3.51 -28.45
CA PHE A 289 -3.54 3.96 -28.09
C PHE A 289 -3.53 5.24 -27.24
N GLU A 290 -4.42 6.20 -27.51
CA GLU A 290 -4.58 7.37 -26.64
C GLU A 290 -5.05 6.99 -25.24
N VAL A 291 -5.95 6.00 -25.13
CA VAL A 291 -6.36 5.45 -23.83
C VAL A 291 -5.18 4.76 -23.13
N TYR A 292 -4.39 3.96 -23.85
CA TYR A 292 -3.18 3.34 -23.29
C TYR A 292 -2.20 4.40 -22.75
N LYS A 293 -1.94 5.49 -23.48
CA LYS A 293 -1.11 6.60 -22.99
C LYS A 293 -1.67 7.23 -21.71
N GLU A 294 -2.98 7.37 -21.60
CA GLU A 294 -3.60 7.87 -20.37
C GLU A 294 -3.43 6.90 -19.19
N VAL A 295 -3.54 5.59 -19.40
CA VAL A 295 -3.24 4.58 -18.36
C VAL A 295 -1.80 4.73 -17.87
N LEU A 296 -0.84 4.93 -18.78
CA LEU A 296 0.57 5.19 -18.46
C LEU A 296 0.73 6.45 -17.61
N ARG A 297 0.12 7.57 -18.03
CA ARG A 297 0.19 8.85 -17.28
C ARG A 297 -0.41 8.74 -15.89
N ARG A 298 -1.57 8.09 -15.74
CA ARG A 298 -2.20 7.87 -14.43
C ARG A 298 -1.32 7.02 -13.53
N THR A 299 -0.69 5.98 -14.08
CA THR A 299 0.24 5.13 -13.33
C THR A 299 1.50 5.90 -12.91
N ALA A 300 2.07 6.71 -13.79
CA ALA A 300 3.21 7.58 -13.51
C ALA A 300 2.91 8.59 -12.39
N ARG A 301 1.78 9.30 -12.47
CA ARG A 301 1.32 10.22 -11.41
C ARG A 301 1.08 9.52 -10.08
N MET A 302 0.48 8.32 -10.10
CA MET A 302 0.24 7.53 -8.90
C MET A 302 1.56 7.16 -8.19
N VAL A 303 2.54 6.61 -8.92
CA VAL A 303 3.82 6.22 -8.32
C VAL A 303 4.66 7.43 -7.91
N ALA A 304 4.59 8.56 -8.62
CA ALA A 304 5.20 9.82 -8.17
C ALA A 304 4.63 10.24 -6.81
N LYS A 305 3.30 10.15 -6.62
CA LYS A 305 2.68 10.44 -5.33
C LYS A 305 3.11 9.46 -4.23
N TRP A 306 3.34 8.18 -4.54
CA TRP A 306 3.91 7.23 -3.56
C TRP A 306 5.29 7.67 -3.07
N GLN A 307 6.14 8.18 -3.98
CA GLN A 307 7.44 8.75 -3.61
C GLN A 307 7.25 9.97 -2.69
N MET A 308 6.31 10.86 -3.00
CA MET A 308 6.09 12.09 -2.21
C MET A 308 5.62 11.86 -0.76
N VAL A 309 4.96 10.74 -0.48
CA VAL A 309 4.50 10.37 0.86
C VAL A 309 5.37 9.31 1.53
N GLY A 310 6.46 8.88 0.90
CA GLY A 310 7.40 7.90 1.47
C GLY A 310 6.76 6.52 1.65
N TRP A 311 5.86 6.12 0.73
CA TRP A 311 5.12 4.87 0.82
C TRP A 311 5.71 3.80 -0.10
N CYS A 312 5.77 2.57 0.39
CA CYS A 312 6.24 1.41 -0.34
C CYS A 312 5.15 0.33 -0.39
N HIS A 313 4.83 -0.16 -1.58
CA HIS A 313 3.76 -1.15 -1.82
C HIS A 313 4.15 -2.57 -1.41
N GLY A 314 5.38 -2.98 -1.73
CA GLY A 314 5.95 -4.29 -1.42
C GLY A 314 5.57 -5.47 -2.33
N VAL A 315 4.55 -5.33 -3.20
CA VAL A 315 4.10 -6.39 -4.13
C VAL A 315 3.57 -5.78 -5.43
N LEU A 316 4.47 -5.19 -6.24
CA LEU A 316 4.11 -4.57 -7.52
C LEU A 316 4.08 -5.58 -8.68
N ASN A 317 3.28 -6.61 -8.52
CA ASN A 317 2.96 -7.55 -9.59
C ASN A 317 1.95 -6.93 -10.57
N THR A 318 1.87 -7.41 -11.82
CA THR A 318 0.89 -6.88 -12.80
C THR A 318 -0.56 -7.15 -12.40
N ASP A 319 -0.82 -8.19 -11.60
CA ASP A 319 -2.14 -8.46 -10.99
C ASP A 319 -2.50 -7.49 -9.87
N ASN A 320 -1.62 -6.59 -9.45
CA ASN A 320 -1.89 -5.53 -8.48
C ASN A 320 -1.89 -4.13 -9.11
N MET A 321 -1.73 -4.02 -10.43
CA MET A 321 -1.76 -2.74 -11.13
C MET A 321 -3.17 -2.46 -11.65
N SER A 322 -3.85 -1.46 -11.07
CA SER A 322 -5.17 -1.02 -11.53
C SER A 322 -5.10 -0.42 -12.93
N ILE A 323 -6.10 -0.73 -13.76
CA ILE A 323 -6.22 -0.11 -15.10
C ILE A 323 -6.49 1.40 -15.04
N LEU A 324 -6.92 1.93 -13.90
CA LEU A 324 -7.23 3.34 -13.70
C LEU A 324 -6.11 4.12 -13.00
N GLY A 325 -4.96 3.48 -12.71
CA GLY A 325 -3.90 4.09 -11.92
C GLY A 325 -4.30 4.34 -10.46
N LEU A 326 -5.06 3.41 -9.87
CA LEU A 326 -5.40 3.39 -8.44
C LEU A 326 -4.45 2.46 -7.67
N THR A 327 -4.04 2.88 -6.47
CA THR A 327 -3.38 2.01 -5.50
C THR A 327 -4.33 0.87 -5.13
N LEU A 328 -3.85 -0.37 -5.23
CA LEU A 328 -4.67 -1.58 -5.18
C LEU A 328 -3.94 -2.70 -4.43
N ASP A 329 -4.70 -3.50 -3.66
CA ASP A 329 -4.23 -4.71 -2.96
C ASP A 329 -3.15 -4.47 -1.89
N TYR A 330 -3.59 -3.92 -0.76
CA TYR A 330 -2.74 -3.60 0.38
C TYR A 330 -2.33 -4.86 1.17
N GLY A 331 -1.13 -5.38 0.87
CA GLY A 331 -0.51 -6.47 1.60
C GLY A 331 0.57 -5.97 2.58
N PRO A 332 1.86 -6.27 2.31
CA PRO A 332 2.98 -5.90 3.17
C PRO A 332 3.49 -4.48 2.87
N PHE A 333 2.58 -3.52 2.72
CA PHE A 333 2.95 -2.12 2.50
C PHE A 333 3.57 -1.49 3.75
N ALA A 334 4.28 -0.38 3.58
CA ALA A 334 4.66 0.47 4.70
C ALA A 334 4.88 1.93 4.27
N PHE A 335 4.51 2.86 5.15
CA PHE A 335 5.08 4.20 5.16
C PHE A 335 6.45 4.14 5.83
N MET A 336 7.46 4.73 5.22
CA MET A 336 8.80 4.84 5.78
C MET A 336 8.79 5.71 7.03
N ASP A 337 9.38 5.21 8.10
CA ASP A 337 9.64 6.02 9.29
C ASP A 337 10.85 6.93 9.01
N ARG A 338 12.05 6.35 8.96
CA ARG A 338 13.23 7.00 8.42
C ARG A 338 13.30 6.83 6.90
N PHE A 339 13.92 7.77 6.23
CA PHE A 339 14.20 7.62 4.82
C PHE A 339 15.31 6.60 4.56
N ASP A 340 15.05 5.68 3.64
CA ASP A 340 15.98 4.68 3.16
C ASP A 340 15.62 4.36 1.69
N TRP A 341 16.55 4.63 0.79
CA TRP A 341 16.36 4.41 -0.64
C TRP A 341 16.02 2.96 -0.97
N ASP A 342 16.66 2.03 -0.27
CA ASP A 342 16.53 0.59 -0.50
C ASP A 342 15.60 -0.06 0.51
N PHE A 343 14.70 0.72 1.09
CA PHE A 343 13.70 0.23 2.03
C PHE A 343 12.83 -0.87 1.40
N ILE A 344 12.86 -2.06 2.00
CA ILE A 344 12.04 -3.22 1.65
C ILE A 344 10.97 -3.40 2.73
N CYS A 345 9.71 -3.15 2.38
CA CYS A 345 8.59 -3.36 3.30
C CYS A 345 8.09 -4.81 3.35
N ASN A 346 8.34 -5.58 2.29
CA ASN A 346 7.92 -6.98 2.18
C ASN A 346 9.03 -7.93 2.62
N THR A 347 8.83 -8.64 3.73
CA THR A 347 9.81 -9.60 4.24
C THR A 347 10.09 -10.79 3.31
N SER A 348 9.24 -11.02 2.30
CA SER A 348 9.43 -12.07 1.29
C SER A 348 10.16 -11.59 0.03
N ASP A 349 10.49 -10.30 -0.09
CA ASP A 349 11.27 -9.76 -1.21
C ASP A 349 12.76 -9.76 -0.87
N ASP A 350 13.37 -10.95 -0.88
CA ASP A 350 14.80 -11.11 -0.59
C ASP A 350 15.71 -10.43 -1.61
N SER A 351 15.21 -10.22 -2.84
CA SER A 351 15.97 -9.59 -3.94
C SER A 351 15.92 -8.06 -3.94
N GLY A 352 15.04 -7.46 -3.13
CA GLY A 352 14.75 -6.03 -3.20
C GLY A 352 14.22 -5.60 -4.58
N ARG A 353 13.32 -6.39 -5.18
CA ARG A 353 12.66 -6.05 -6.45
C ARG A 353 11.74 -4.84 -6.30
N TYR A 354 11.09 -4.72 -5.15
CA TYR A 354 10.07 -3.71 -4.86
C TYR A 354 10.52 -2.73 -3.77
N THR A 355 11.81 -2.36 -3.75
CA THR A 355 12.31 -1.28 -2.88
C THR A 355 11.64 0.04 -3.20
N TYR A 356 11.66 0.97 -2.24
CA TYR A 356 11.14 2.33 -2.42
C TYR A 356 11.67 3.00 -3.71
N ARG A 357 12.99 2.95 -3.94
CA ARG A 357 13.65 3.50 -5.14
C ARG A 357 13.17 2.86 -6.45
N ARG A 358 12.89 1.56 -6.45
CA ARG A 358 12.56 0.80 -7.68
C ARG A 358 11.10 0.86 -8.08
N GLN A 359 10.20 1.40 -7.25
CA GLN A 359 8.77 1.43 -7.57
C GLN A 359 8.45 2.09 -8.93
N PRO A 360 9.03 3.25 -9.31
CA PRO A 360 8.78 3.86 -10.63
C PRO A 360 9.21 2.95 -11.79
N GLU A 361 10.41 2.38 -11.72
CA GLU A 361 10.92 1.43 -12.71
C GLU A 361 10.01 0.20 -12.83
N MET A 362 9.55 -0.33 -11.70
CA MET A 362 8.66 -1.49 -11.67
C MET A 362 7.28 -1.19 -12.24
N CYS A 363 6.71 -0.01 -11.94
CA CYS A 363 5.46 0.44 -12.55
C CYS A 363 5.61 0.63 -14.07
N ARG A 364 6.73 1.18 -14.53
CA ARG A 364 7.06 1.30 -15.96
C ARG A 364 7.15 -0.06 -16.64
N TRP A 365 7.83 -1.02 -16.00
CA TRP A 365 7.92 -2.40 -16.50
C TRP A 365 6.54 -3.07 -16.59
N ASN A 366 5.67 -2.86 -15.59
CA ASN A 366 4.29 -3.35 -15.62
C ASN A 366 3.47 -2.68 -16.75
N CYS A 367 3.65 -1.39 -17.00
CA CYS A 367 3.03 -0.70 -18.14
C CYS A 367 3.46 -1.31 -19.47
N LYS A 368 4.74 -1.71 -19.59
CA LYS A 368 5.20 -2.47 -20.76
C LYS A 368 4.47 -3.81 -20.92
N GLN A 369 4.25 -4.55 -19.83
CA GLN A 369 3.51 -5.82 -19.92
C GLN A 369 2.06 -5.60 -20.37
N LEU A 370 1.41 -4.51 -19.93
CA LEU A 370 0.10 -4.12 -20.44
C LEU A 370 0.14 -3.80 -21.93
N GLY A 371 1.14 -3.04 -22.41
CA GLY A 371 1.32 -2.75 -23.83
C GLY A 371 1.47 -4.01 -24.68
N VAL A 372 2.22 -5.00 -24.20
CA VAL A 372 2.31 -6.34 -24.84
C VAL A 372 0.94 -7.02 -24.90
N ALA A 373 0.17 -7.01 -23.81
CA ALA A 373 -1.16 -7.61 -23.75
C ALA A 373 -2.17 -6.90 -24.67
N TRP A 374 -2.08 -5.58 -24.82
CA TRP A 374 -2.99 -4.76 -25.64
C TRP A 374 -2.55 -4.61 -27.09
N SER A 375 -1.32 -4.97 -27.44
CA SER A 375 -0.80 -4.83 -28.81
C SER A 375 -1.72 -5.41 -29.90
N PRO A 376 -2.36 -6.59 -29.72
CA PRO A 376 -3.32 -7.11 -30.71
C PRO A 376 -4.58 -6.24 -30.89
N ALA A 377 -4.96 -5.47 -29.87
CA ALA A 377 -6.10 -4.55 -29.90
C ALA A 377 -5.78 -3.20 -30.59
N MET A 378 -4.50 -2.94 -30.90
CA MET A 378 -4.02 -1.69 -31.51
C MET A 378 -3.21 -2.00 -32.79
N PRO A 379 -3.82 -2.62 -33.82
CA PRO A 379 -3.08 -3.02 -35.01
C PRO A 379 -2.42 -1.82 -35.71
N GLY A 380 -1.15 -1.99 -36.11
CA GLY A 380 -0.38 -0.96 -36.80
C GLY A 380 0.17 0.18 -35.92
N VAL A 381 -0.02 0.11 -34.60
CA VAL A 381 0.51 1.11 -33.66
C VAL A 381 1.81 0.63 -33.01
N GLU A 382 2.85 1.46 -33.13
CA GLU A 382 4.10 1.30 -32.38
C GLU A 382 3.95 1.90 -30.97
N TRP A 383 3.54 1.06 -30.01
CA TRP A 383 3.18 1.52 -28.67
C TRP A 383 4.37 1.68 -27.71
N GLU A 384 5.52 1.07 -27.99
CA GLU A 384 6.66 1.04 -27.04
C GLU A 384 7.22 2.45 -26.74
N ALA A 385 7.23 3.34 -27.74
CA ALA A 385 7.69 4.73 -27.58
C ALA A 385 6.82 5.56 -26.60
N ALA A 386 5.59 5.11 -26.31
CA ALA A 386 4.75 5.75 -25.29
C ALA A 386 5.28 5.54 -23.86
N LEU A 387 6.10 4.52 -23.60
CA LEU A 387 6.70 4.34 -22.28
C LEU A 387 7.60 5.52 -21.92
N GLU A 388 8.34 6.06 -22.87
CA GLU A 388 9.14 7.27 -22.66
C GLU A 388 8.24 8.51 -22.61
N THR A 389 7.47 8.74 -23.68
CA THR A 389 6.73 10.00 -23.88
C THR A 389 5.47 10.18 -23.03
N ALA A 390 4.93 9.12 -22.43
CA ALA A 390 3.71 9.17 -21.62
C ALA A 390 3.90 8.66 -20.19
N PHE A 391 4.91 7.83 -19.91
CA PHE A 391 5.22 7.42 -18.54
C PHE A 391 6.43 8.15 -17.98
N ASP A 392 7.60 8.10 -18.64
CA ASP A 392 8.84 8.67 -18.09
C ASP A 392 8.74 10.21 -17.98
N ASP A 393 8.29 10.88 -19.02
CA ASP A 393 8.08 12.34 -19.03
C ASP A 393 7.05 12.77 -17.98
N GLU A 394 5.94 12.05 -17.87
CA GLU A 394 4.87 12.35 -16.91
C GLU A 394 5.33 12.10 -15.46
N PHE A 395 6.10 11.04 -15.23
CA PHE A 395 6.67 10.75 -13.92
C PHE A 395 7.64 11.86 -13.50
N ALA A 396 8.55 12.26 -14.40
CA ALA A 396 9.51 13.32 -14.12
C ALA A 396 8.79 14.64 -13.77
N LEU A 397 7.76 15.00 -14.53
CA LEU A 397 6.93 16.17 -14.28
C LEU A 397 6.24 16.08 -12.91
N ALA A 398 5.45 15.03 -12.68
CA ALA A 398 4.67 14.88 -11.44
C ALA A 398 5.56 14.75 -10.19
N HIS A 399 6.74 14.13 -10.32
CA HIS A 399 7.72 14.02 -9.25
C HIS A 399 8.32 15.40 -8.91
N LEU A 400 8.67 16.19 -9.92
CA LEU A 400 9.19 17.55 -9.72
C LEU A 400 8.12 18.50 -9.14
N GLU A 401 6.89 18.42 -9.61
CA GLU A 401 5.75 19.16 -9.04
C GLU A 401 5.55 18.80 -7.56
N GLY A 402 5.58 17.52 -7.23
CA GLY A 402 5.52 17.04 -5.85
C GLY A 402 6.68 17.57 -5.01
N ALA A 403 7.92 17.47 -5.51
CA ALA A 403 9.11 17.97 -4.83
C ALA A 403 9.01 19.47 -4.51
N ARG A 404 8.61 20.27 -5.50
CA ARG A 404 8.39 21.72 -5.35
C ARG A 404 7.29 22.02 -4.33
N ALA A 405 6.16 21.34 -4.38
CA ALA A 405 5.08 21.52 -3.41
C ALA A 405 5.54 21.21 -1.98
N LYS A 406 6.31 20.13 -1.79
CA LYS A 406 6.85 19.75 -0.48
C LYS A 406 7.86 20.74 0.08
N LEU A 407 8.66 21.38 -0.79
CA LEU A 407 9.65 22.40 -0.41
C LEU A 407 9.08 23.84 -0.37
N GLY A 408 7.87 24.04 -0.89
CA GLY A 408 7.26 25.35 -1.04
C GLY A 408 7.99 26.20 -2.08
N LEU A 409 8.25 25.64 -3.26
CA LEU A 409 8.92 26.28 -4.39
C LEU A 409 7.94 26.46 -5.55
N SER A 410 8.00 27.60 -6.23
CA SER A 410 7.22 27.89 -7.43
C SER A 410 8.02 27.53 -8.69
N ALA A 411 7.31 27.02 -9.71
CA ALA A 411 7.86 26.76 -11.03
C ALA A 411 8.25 28.05 -11.78
N ASP A 412 7.64 29.18 -11.43
CA ASP A 412 7.88 30.49 -12.07
C ASP A 412 9.02 31.28 -11.39
N ALA A 413 9.60 30.75 -10.31
CA ALA A 413 10.64 31.44 -9.56
C ALA A 413 12.03 31.34 -10.23
N ASP A 414 12.86 32.36 -10.00
CA ASP A 414 14.28 32.34 -10.39
C ASP A 414 14.99 31.12 -9.79
N GLY A 415 15.72 30.36 -10.60
CA GLY A 415 16.48 29.18 -10.15
C GLY A 415 15.71 27.85 -10.15
N ALA A 416 14.47 27.82 -10.66
CA ALA A 416 13.63 26.62 -10.69
C ALA A 416 14.21 25.43 -11.48
N SER A 417 15.23 25.65 -12.33
CA SER A 417 15.88 24.60 -13.11
C SER A 417 16.70 23.61 -12.27
N GLY A 418 17.16 24.00 -11.08
CA GLY A 418 17.97 23.16 -10.17
C GLY A 418 17.15 22.47 -9.06
N ASP A 419 15.82 22.56 -9.12
CA ASP A 419 14.94 22.07 -8.04
C ASP A 419 14.95 20.53 -7.93
N ALA A 420 15.17 19.83 -9.05
CA ALA A 420 15.24 18.37 -9.06
C ALA A 420 16.48 17.88 -8.30
N GLU A 421 17.66 18.43 -8.60
CA GLU A 421 18.91 18.08 -7.93
C GLU A 421 18.91 18.51 -6.45
N LEU A 422 18.28 19.64 -6.13
CA LEU A 422 18.10 20.08 -4.75
C LEU A 422 17.24 19.11 -3.93
N PHE A 423 16.19 18.56 -4.53
CA PHE A 423 15.34 17.57 -3.88
C PHE A 423 16.02 16.20 -3.77
N GLU A 424 16.74 15.75 -4.79
CA GLU A 424 17.50 14.49 -4.70
C GLU A 424 18.59 14.55 -3.62
N SER A 425 19.34 15.65 -3.55
CA SER A 425 20.34 15.86 -2.50
C SER A 425 19.75 15.98 -1.09
N LEU A 426 18.49 16.42 -0.95
CA LEU A 426 17.75 16.35 0.32
C LEU A 426 17.55 14.90 0.74
N LEU A 427 17.05 14.07 -0.18
CA LEU A 427 16.80 12.65 0.07
C LEU A 427 18.09 11.92 0.43
N ASP A 428 19.21 12.22 -0.24
CA ASP A 428 20.53 11.68 0.13
C ASP A 428 20.98 12.12 1.52
N THR A 429 20.72 13.38 1.88
CA THR A 429 20.99 13.89 3.24
C THR A 429 20.14 13.16 4.28
N MET A 430 18.87 12.90 3.98
CA MET A 430 17.96 12.15 4.85
C MET A 430 18.43 10.70 5.03
N ALA A 431 18.86 10.03 3.95
CA ALA A 431 19.36 8.66 3.98
C ALA A 431 20.64 8.55 4.81
N ALA A 432 21.60 9.46 4.60
CA ALA A 432 22.89 9.46 5.29
C ALA A 432 22.78 9.74 6.80
N THR A 433 21.76 10.50 7.20
CA THR A 433 21.56 10.92 8.60
C THR A 433 20.51 10.10 9.34
N GLY A 434 19.73 9.28 8.64
CA GLY A 434 18.64 8.51 9.24
C GLY A 434 17.44 9.37 9.64
N ALA A 435 17.15 10.43 8.88
CA ALA A 435 16.09 11.36 9.21
C ALA A 435 14.70 10.78 8.96
N ASP A 436 13.73 11.16 9.81
CA ASP A 436 12.33 10.80 9.61
C ASP A 436 11.77 11.44 8.34
N PHE A 437 11.17 10.64 7.47
CA PHE A 437 10.72 11.09 6.16
C PHE A 437 9.66 12.19 6.26
N THR A 438 8.62 11.95 7.06
CA THR A 438 7.46 12.83 7.15
C THR A 438 7.79 14.11 7.92
N ARG A 439 8.48 13.98 9.06
CA ARG A 439 8.83 15.10 9.94
C ARG A 439 9.83 16.04 9.29
N THR A 440 10.76 15.54 8.48
CA THR A 440 11.75 16.39 7.80
C THR A 440 11.05 17.52 7.04
N PHE A 441 10.08 17.19 6.17
CA PHE A 441 9.38 18.21 5.40
C PHE A 441 8.57 19.19 6.26
N ARG A 442 8.04 18.72 7.40
CA ARG A 442 7.35 19.61 8.35
C ARG A 442 8.32 20.58 9.02
N THR A 443 9.49 20.12 9.43
CA THR A 443 10.53 20.96 10.04
C THR A 443 11.09 21.97 9.03
N LEU A 444 11.16 21.63 7.74
CA LEU A 444 11.62 22.56 6.70
C LEU A 444 10.71 23.80 6.51
N MET A 445 9.47 23.76 6.97
CA MET A 445 8.57 24.93 6.93
C MET A 445 9.07 26.07 7.84
N ASP A 446 9.86 25.76 8.86
CA ASP A 446 10.42 26.74 9.80
C ASP A 446 11.55 27.57 9.16
N LEU A 447 12.06 27.15 8.00
CA LEU A 447 12.94 27.97 7.18
C LEU A 447 12.10 28.93 6.32
N GLY A 448 11.98 30.17 6.81
CA GLY A 448 11.23 31.23 6.14
C GLY A 448 11.93 31.82 4.92
N LEU A 449 11.15 32.52 4.10
CA LEU A 449 11.68 33.37 3.03
C LEU A 449 12.55 34.50 3.63
N PRO A 450 13.66 34.86 2.95
CA PRO A 450 14.53 35.93 3.41
C PRO A 450 13.80 37.29 3.35
N ALA A 451 14.04 38.15 4.34
CA ALA A 451 13.44 39.48 4.43
C ALA A 451 14.04 40.48 3.44
N GLU A 452 15.30 40.29 3.05
CA GLU A 452 16.03 41.09 2.07
C GLU A 452 16.74 40.17 1.06
N ALA A 453 16.81 40.59 -0.20
CA ALA A 453 17.49 39.84 -1.25
C ALA A 453 19.01 39.98 -1.08
N ALA A 454 19.61 39.15 -0.23
CA ALA A 454 21.06 39.01 -0.16
C ALA A 454 21.62 38.52 -1.51
N VAL A 455 22.73 39.12 -1.96
CA VAL A 455 23.36 38.85 -3.25
C VAL A 455 24.62 38.01 -3.03
N GLY A 456 24.79 36.94 -3.81
CA GLY A 456 25.91 36.00 -3.72
C GLY A 456 25.61 34.76 -2.88
N ASP A 457 26.62 33.93 -2.62
CA ASP A 457 26.44 32.63 -1.93
C ASP A 457 26.53 32.72 -0.40
N ASP A 458 26.91 33.89 0.12
CA ASP A 458 27.03 34.11 1.56
C ASP A 458 25.65 34.34 2.19
N LEU A 459 25.41 33.69 3.33
CA LEU A 459 24.21 33.90 4.14
C LEU A 459 24.34 35.16 4.99
N SER A 460 23.26 35.93 5.09
CA SER A 460 23.10 36.95 6.12
C SER A 460 23.09 36.31 7.52
N GLU A 461 23.35 37.10 8.55
CA GLU A 461 23.34 36.63 9.95
C GLU A 461 21.97 36.01 10.33
N ALA A 462 20.88 36.60 9.85
CA ALA A 462 19.53 36.09 10.09
C ALA A 462 19.27 34.74 9.39
N GLU A 463 19.71 34.59 8.14
CA GLU A 463 19.61 33.33 7.38
C GLU A 463 20.48 32.24 8.03
N ALA A 464 21.72 32.57 8.41
CA ALA A 464 22.63 31.63 9.08
C ALA A 464 22.06 31.14 10.42
N ALA A 465 21.49 32.05 11.22
CA ALA A 465 20.81 31.69 12.47
C ALA A 465 19.57 30.83 12.23
N ALA A 466 18.80 31.07 11.17
CA ALA A 466 17.65 30.24 10.80
C ALA A 466 18.09 28.84 10.38
N VAL A 467 19.11 28.74 9.52
CA VAL A 467 19.72 27.47 9.13
C VAL A 467 20.19 26.67 10.35
N GLU A 468 20.87 27.30 11.30
CA GLU A 468 21.34 26.60 12.51
C GLU A 468 20.17 26.07 13.36
N ARG A 469 19.12 26.88 13.56
CA ARG A 469 17.92 26.44 14.31
C ARG A 469 17.25 25.23 13.66
N VAL A 470 17.04 25.28 12.34
CA VAL A 470 16.38 24.20 11.60
C VAL A 470 17.28 22.95 11.56
N ALA A 471 18.59 23.10 11.36
CA ALA A 471 19.55 22.00 11.42
C ALA A 471 19.55 21.31 12.80
N ALA A 472 19.48 22.08 13.88
CA ALA A 472 19.39 21.53 15.24
C ALA A 472 18.08 20.75 15.46
N ALA A 473 16.95 21.28 14.98
CA ALA A 473 15.65 20.61 15.07
C ALA A 473 15.62 19.28 14.29
N LEU A 474 16.17 19.27 13.06
CA LEU A 474 16.30 18.05 12.26
C LEU A 474 17.23 17.03 12.93
N SER A 475 18.38 17.49 13.44
CA SER A 475 19.36 16.63 14.14
C SER A 475 18.79 15.99 15.40
N ALA A 476 17.85 16.65 16.09
CA ALA A 476 17.18 16.10 17.27
C ALA A 476 16.16 14.98 16.95
N SER A 477 15.78 14.84 15.68
CA SER A 477 14.75 13.88 15.21
C SER A 477 15.31 12.70 14.41
N LEU A 478 16.64 12.53 14.41
CA LEU A 478 17.30 11.45 13.69
C LEU A 478 17.11 10.10 14.39
N ALA A 479 17.14 9.03 13.59
CA ALA A 479 17.14 7.67 14.10
C ALA A 479 18.34 7.43 15.03
N SER A 480 18.16 6.56 16.02
CA SER A 480 19.27 6.19 16.90
C SER A 480 20.35 5.44 16.11
N ARG A 481 21.60 5.52 16.60
CA ARG A 481 22.71 4.76 16.00
C ARG A 481 22.44 3.26 16.00
N GLU A 482 21.80 2.74 17.04
CA GLU A 482 21.42 1.33 17.14
C GLU A 482 20.43 0.94 16.03
N ASP A 483 19.43 1.80 15.76
CA ASP A 483 18.47 1.58 14.70
C ASP A 483 19.16 1.61 13.32
N LEU A 484 20.09 2.54 13.09
CA LEU A 484 20.86 2.65 11.84
C LEU A 484 21.72 1.41 11.61
N LEU A 485 22.48 0.99 12.62
CA LEU A 485 23.31 -0.21 12.55
C LEU A 485 22.47 -1.48 12.32
N THR A 486 21.28 -1.56 12.93
CA THR A 486 20.36 -2.67 12.71
C THR A 486 19.86 -2.72 11.26
N ALA A 487 19.68 -1.56 10.62
CA ALA A 487 19.23 -1.43 9.23
C ALA A 487 20.23 -2.02 8.24
N ILE A 488 21.49 -1.59 8.40
CA ILE A 488 22.58 -1.88 7.46
C ILE A 488 23.34 -3.14 7.85
N ARG A 489 22.86 -3.88 8.87
CA ARG A 489 23.53 -5.07 9.38
C ARG A 489 23.64 -6.11 8.26
N PRO A 490 24.86 -6.49 7.86
CA PRO A 490 25.06 -7.52 6.85
C PRO A 490 24.50 -8.87 7.32
N ARG A 491 23.99 -9.66 6.36
CA ARG A 491 23.40 -10.98 6.65
C ARG A 491 24.43 -12.09 6.58
N ILE A 492 25.47 -11.90 5.78
CA ILE A 492 26.55 -12.85 5.56
C ILE A 492 27.83 -12.32 6.24
N GLU A 493 28.64 -13.20 6.85
CA GLU A 493 29.95 -12.83 7.42
C GLU A 493 30.88 -12.21 6.35
N GLU A 494 31.63 -11.15 6.70
CA GLU A 494 32.46 -10.36 5.76
C GLU A 494 33.44 -11.25 4.99
N GLU A 495 34.13 -12.15 5.69
CA GLU A 495 35.11 -13.05 5.08
C GLU A 495 34.45 -14.01 4.07
N ARG A 496 33.21 -14.45 4.34
CA ARG A 496 32.47 -15.31 3.42
C ARG A 496 32.03 -14.56 2.17
N VAL A 497 31.57 -13.31 2.30
CA VAL A 497 31.21 -12.47 1.15
C VAL A 497 32.42 -12.30 0.23
N ASN A 498 33.56 -11.92 0.80
CA ASN A 498 34.80 -11.72 0.06
C ASN A 498 35.28 -13.01 -0.64
N MET A 499 35.23 -14.15 0.06
CA MET A 499 35.56 -15.45 -0.53
C MET A 499 34.62 -15.81 -1.69
N LEU A 500 33.31 -15.64 -1.53
CA LEU A 500 32.33 -15.97 -2.56
C LEU A 500 32.46 -15.06 -3.79
N LEU A 501 32.72 -13.76 -3.60
CA LEU A 501 32.97 -12.83 -4.71
C LEU A 501 34.22 -13.20 -5.51
N GLN A 502 35.29 -13.67 -4.85
CA GLN A 502 36.49 -14.14 -5.55
C GLN A 502 36.25 -15.42 -6.35
N LEU A 503 35.41 -16.33 -5.85
CA LEU A 503 35.09 -17.60 -6.51
C LEU A 503 34.03 -17.44 -7.61
N ALA A 504 33.13 -16.46 -7.50
CA ALA A 504 31.96 -16.34 -8.36
C ALA A 504 32.26 -16.19 -9.86
N PRO A 505 33.31 -15.48 -10.31
CA PRO A 505 33.68 -15.44 -11.73
C PRO A 505 34.06 -16.82 -12.29
N MET A 506 34.59 -17.71 -11.45
CA MET A 506 35.11 -19.03 -11.82
C MET A 506 34.09 -20.16 -11.68
N ASP A 507 33.01 -19.96 -10.91
CA ASP A 507 31.93 -20.92 -10.74
C ASP A 507 30.63 -20.42 -11.40
N SER A 508 30.22 -21.11 -12.47
CA SER A 508 29.00 -20.77 -13.23
C SER A 508 27.72 -20.81 -12.40
N ARG A 509 27.72 -21.52 -11.26
CA ARG A 509 26.59 -21.59 -10.32
C ARG A 509 26.52 -20.35 -9.42
N LEU A 510 27.65 -19.69 -9.16
CA LEU A 510 27.73 -18.51 -8.31
C LEU A 510 27.56 -17.20 -9.08
N ARG A 511 27.86 -17.17 -10.40
CA ARG A 511 27.69 -15.98 -11.25
C ARG A 511 26.33 -15.27 -11.10
N PRO A 512 25.18 -15.98 -11.05
CA PRO A 512 23.88 -15.33 -10.88
C PRO A 512 23.73 -14.60 -9.53
N HIS A 513 24.55 -14.94 -8.53
CA HIS A 513 24.50 -14.38 -7.18
C HIS A 513 25.48 -13.22 -6.97
N ILE A 514 26.34 -12.90 -7.94
CA ILE A 514 27.31 -11.79 -7.83
C ILE A 514 26.64 -10.48 -7.37
N PRO A 515 25.52 -10.02 -7.96
CA PRO A 515 24.90 -8.76 -7.53
C PRO A 515 24.45 -8.76 -6.07
N LEU A 516 23.99 -9.91 -5.55
CA LEU A 516 23.59 -10.04 -4.15
C LEU A 516 24.80 -9.98 -3.22
N LEU A 517 25.91 -10.61 -3.62
CA LEU A 517 27.16 -10.60 -2.87
C LEU A 517 27.81 -9.22 -2.86
N GLU A 518 27.77 -8.50 -3.98
CA GLU A 518 28.23 -7.10 -4.06
C GLU A 518 27.43 -6.21 -3.10
N LYS A 519 26.11 -6.38 -3.06
CA LYS A 519 25.24 -5.65 -2.10
C LYS A 519 25.58 -5.97 -0.64
N GLU A 520 25.87 -7.22 -0.31
CA GLU A 520 26.31 -7.60 1.04
C GLU A 520 27.70 -7.01 1.36
N ALA A 521 28.60 -6.88 0.39
CA ALA A 521 29.90 -6.23 0.57
C ALA A 521 29.74 -4.72 0.83
N GLU A 522 28.86 -4.04 0.09
CA GLU A 522 28.53 -2.62 0.30
C GLU A 522 27.90 -2.38 1.70
N ALA A 523 27.06 -3.32 2.15
CA ALA A 523 26.51 -3.29 3.50
C ALA A 523 27.61 -3.38 4.56
N TRP A 524 28.62 -4.26 4.38
CA TRP A 524 29.78 -4.35 5.27
C TRP A 524 30.59 -3.06 5.31
N VAL A 525 30.87 -2.44 4.17
CA VAL A 525 31.58 -1.15 4.11
C VAL A 525 30.83 -0.09 4.92
N SER A 526 29.52 -0.02 4.75
CA SER A 526 28.65 0.93 5.47
C SER A 526 28.62 0.63 6.97
N TYR A 527 28.46 -0.64 7.35
CA TYR A 527 28.42 -1.10 8.72
C TYR A 527 29.73 -0.84 9.46
N ASN A 528 30.88 -1.14 8.84
CA ASN A 528 32.21 -0.90 9.40
C ASN A 528 32.49 0.60 9.57
N ARG A 529 32.05 1.44 8.62
CA ARG A 529 32.13 2.90 8.76
C ARG A 529 31.31 3.38 9.95
N GLU A 530 30.03 3.02 10.03
CA GLU A 530 29.14 3.47 11.11
C GLU A 530 29.53 2.94 12.49
N THR A 531 30.15 1.75 12.57
CA THR A 531 30.67 1.21 13.84
C THR A 531 31.97 1.87 14.29
N SER A 532 32.82 2.33 13.35
CA SER A 532 34.09 3.01 13.68
C SER A 532 33.92 4.46 14.17
N LEU A 533 32.83 5.14 13.79
CA LEU A 533 32.56 6.53 14.21
C LEU A 533 32.16 6.62 15.70
N SER A 534 32.68 7.62 16.41
CA SER A 534 32.17 7.96 17.75
C SER A 534 30.78 8.62 17.64
N PRO A 535 29.92 8.53 18.68
CA PRO A 535 28.62 9.23 18.68
C PRO A 535 28.76 10.73 18.40
N GLU A 536 29.79 11.38 18.97
CA GLU A 536 30.05 12.81 18.80
C GLU A 536 30.51 13.13 17.38
N ALA A 537 31.38 12.29 16.80
CA ALA A 537 31.84 12.44 15.42
C ALA A 537 30.67 12.29 14.43
N LYS A 538 29.79 11.30 14.64
CA LYS A 538 28.59 11.11 13.82
C LYS A 538 27.61 12.27 13.96
N ALA A 539 27.40 12.78 15.18
CA ALA A 539 26.55 13.94 15.40
C ALA A 539 27.10 15.20 14.70
N ALA A 540 28.42 15.40 14.73
CA ALA A 540 29.08 16.50 14.03
C ALA A 540 28.94 16.36 12.49
N GLU A 541 29.18 15.17 11.95
CA GLU A 541 29.00 14.88 10.51
C GLU A 541 27.53 15.12 10.08
N ASN A 542 26.56 14.69 10.88
CA ASN A 542 25.15 14.92 10.61
C ASN A 542 24.79 16.42 10.63
N LYS A 543 25.30 17.17 11.62
CA LYS A 543 25.09 18.63 11.70
C LYS A 543 25.68 19.33 10.48
N GLU A 544 26.88 18.94 10.05
CA GLU A 544 27.54 19.51 8.88
C GLU A 544 26.75 19.26 7.60
N ARG A 545 26.32 18.02 7.36
CA ARG A 545 25.49 17.64 6.20
C ARG A 545 24.19 18.44 6.13
N TRP A 546 23.45 18.51 7.24
CA TRP A 546 22.22 19.29 7.30
C TRP A 546 22.46 20.77 7.08
N SER A 547 23.49 21.34 7.69
CA SER A 547 23.84 22.75 7.52
C SER A 547 24.22 23.07 6.07
N ALA A 548 24.96 22.18 5.41
CA ALA A 548 25.36 22.35 4.02
C ALA A 548 24.15 22.35 3.07
N TRP A 549 23.25 21.37 3.21
CA TRP A 549 22.04 21.32 2.39
C TRP A 549 21.10 22.50 2.68
N LEU A 550 20.87 22.83 3.95
CA LEU A 550 20.01 23.97 4.33
C LEU A 550 20.54 25.32 3.83
N ARG A 551 21.87 25.49 3.71
CA ARG A 551 22.46 26.67 3.06
C ARG A 551 22.05 26.77 1.59
N GLN A 552 22.17 25.66 0.84
CA GLN A 552 21.75 25.61 -0.57
C GLN A 552 20.26 25.91 -0.72
N PHE A 553 19.44 25.33 0.16
CA PHE A 553 18.00 25.58 0.16
C PHE A 553 17.67 27.04 0.51
N ALA A 554 18.31 27.63 1.52
CA ALA A 554 18.13 29.04 1.87
C ALA A 554 18.49 29.98 0.71
N ILE A 555 19.56 29.69 -0.03
CA ILE A 555 19.94 30.44 -1.24
C ILE A 555 18.83 30.32 -2.31
N ARG A 556 18.30 29.11 -2.54
CA ARG A 556 17.19 28.89 -3.48
C ARG A 556 15.91 29.66 -3.09
N LEU A 557 15.64 29.80 -1.79
CA LEU A 557 14.48 30.56 -1.28
C LEU A 557 14.55 32.07 -1.59
N ARG A 558 15.72 32.63 -1.91
CA ARG A 558 15.85 34.03 -2.35
C ARG A 558 15.14 34.29 -3.68
N GLY A 559 15.17 33.32 -4.60
CA GLY A 559 14.41 33.38 -5.85
C GLY A 559 12.90 33.31 -5.62
N GLU A 560 12.50 32.54 -4.61
CA GLU A 560 11.09 32.36 -4.22
C GLU A 560 10.48 33.61 -3.58
N ALA A 561 11.28 34.36 -2.81
CA ALA A 561 10.82 35.57 -2.11
C ALA A 561 10.26 36.66 -3.02
N LYS A 562 10.58 36.62 -4.32
CA LYS A 562 10.02 37.53 -5.33
C LYS A 562 8.70 37.05 -5.91
N ALA A 563 8.44 35.74 -5.86
CA ALA A 563 7.34 35.09 -6.56
C ALA A 563 6.13 34.85 -5.63
N VAL A 564 6.36 34.53 -4.36
CA VAL A 564 5.30 34.06 -3.45
C VAL A 564 5.44 34.68 -2.06
N ALA A 565 4.30 34.97 -1.41
CA ALA A 565 4.27 35.44 -0.03
C ALA A 565 4.57 34.30 0.96
N GLN A 566 5.22 34.63 2.10
CA GLN A 566 5.57 33.62 3.11
C GLN A 566 4.34 32.86 3.64
N SER A 567 3.19 33.51 3.81
CA SER A 567 1.94 32.86 4.22
C SER A 567 1.51 31.79 3.24
N ASP A 568 1.54 32.12 1.94
CA ASP A 568 1.03 31.27 0.87
C ASP A 568 1.97 30.08 0.64
N ARG A 569 3.29 30.32 0.75
CA ARG A 569 4.30 29.27 0.74
C ARG A 569 4.08 28.27 1.88
N VAL A 570 3.93 28.74 3.11
CA VAL A 570 3.73 27.87 4.28
C VAL A 570 2.42 27.09 4.15
N GLU A 571 1.36 27.71 3.66
CA GLU A 571 0.08 27.03 3.45
C GLU A 571 0.19 25.95 2.36
N SER A 572 0.85 26.24 1.24
CA SER A 572 1.16 25.24 0.20
C SER A 572 1.95 24.05 0.77
N MET A 573 3.00 24.32 1.56
CA MET A 573 3.76 23.26 2.23
C MET A 573 2.91 22.47 3.23
N ARG A 574 1.96 23.10 3.93
CA ARG A 574 1.07 22.42 4.87
C ARG A 574 0.13 21.44 4.18
N LEU A 575 -0.35 21.79 2.99
CA LEU A 575 -1.21 20.94 2.17
C LEU A 575 -0.43 19.82 1.46
N ALA A 576 0.87 20.02 1.21
CA ALA A 576 1.72 19.01 0.58
C ALA A 576 2.38 18.03 1.57
N ASN A 577 2.59 18.47 2.83
CA ASN A 577 3.32 17.69 3.82
C ASN A 577 2.41 17.25 4.95
N PRO A 578 2.07 15.95 5.07
CA PRO A 578 1.23 15.48 6.17
C PRO A 578 1.90 15.67 7.53
N LYS A 579 1.10 15.91 8.57
CA LYS A 579 1.54 15.83 9.97
C LYS A 579 1.50 14.38 10.44
N PHE A 580 0.63 13.56 9.85
CA PHE A 580 0.38 12.18 10.23
C PHE A 580 0.41 11.23 9.03
N VAL A 581 1.10 10.09 9.18
CA VAL A 581 1.06 8.97 8.25
C VAL A 581 0.79 7.68 9.00
N LEU A 582 0.22 6.69 8.32
CA LEU A 582 -0.17 5.40 8.91
C LEU A 582 1.05 4.49 9.13
N ARG A 583 1.83 4.78 10.17
CA ARG A 583 3.03 4.01 10.54
C ARG A 583 2.67 2.59 10.96
N ASN A 584 3.54 1.63 10.68
CA ASN A 584 3.28 0.21 10.93
C ASN A 584 2.99 -0.11 12.40
N TYR A 585 3.68 0.56 13.34
CA TYR A 585 3.45 0.32 14.77
C TYR A 585 2.08 0.82 15.23
N LEU A 586 1.54 1.89 14.63
CA LEU A 586 0.20 2.40 14.94
C LEU A 586 -0.88 1.40 14.50
N CYS A 587 -0.72 0.83 13.30
CA CYS A 587 -1.56 -0.28 12.86
C CYS A 587 -1.47 -1.45 13.84
N GLN A 588 -0.27 -1.84 14.27
CA GLN A 588 -0.11 -2.98 15.18
C GLN A 588 -0.78 -2.75 16.54
N VAL A 589 -0.73 -1.53 17.08
CA VAL A 589 -1.44 -1.17 18.32
C VAL A 589 -2.95 -1.34 18.13
N ALA A 590 -3.51 -0.78 17.05
CA ALA A 590 -4.94 -0.91 16.75
C ALA A 590 -5.37 -2.37 16.52
N ILE A 591 -4.53 -3.18 15.86
CA ILE A 591 -4.77 -4.60 15.63
C ILE A 591 -4.85 -5.36 16.95
N ARG A 592 -3.87 -5.18 17.85
CA ARG A 592 -3.85 -5.87 19.16
C ARG A 592 -5.10 -5.54 19.98
N ALA A 593 -5.46 -4.25 20.05
CA ALA A 593 -6.67 -3.83 20.74
C ALA A 593 -7.92 -4.47 20.12
N ALA A 594 -8.01 -4.52 18.79
CA ALA A 594 -9.15 -5.09 18.09
C ALA A 594 -9.24 -6.62 18.23
N GLU A 595 -8.11 -7.34 18.30
CA GLU A 595 -8.06 -8.78 18.60
C GLU A 595 -8.56 -9.10 20.01
N ASP A 596 -8.34 -8.19 20.98
CA ASP A 596 -8.90 -8.25 22.32
C ASP A 596 -10.37 -7.77 22.41
N GLY A 597 -10.96 -7.36 21.28
CA GLY A 597 -12.35 -6.90 21.16
C GLY A 597 -12.57 -5.41 21.38
N ASP A 598 -11.52 -4.62 21.59
CA ASP A 598 -11.59 -3.15 21.67
C ASP A 598 -11.35 -2.51 20.29
N PHE A 599 -12.42 -2.05 19.65
CA PHE A 599 -12.35 -1.38 18.35
C PHE A 599 -12.13 0.14 18.44
N SER A 600 -12.02 0.71 19.64
CA SER A 600 -11.89 2.16 19.83
C SER A 600 -10.59 2.71 19.23
N GLU A 601 -9.50 1.96 19.29
CA GLU A 601 -8.21 2.36 18.71
C GLU A 601 -8.25 2.35 17.18
N ALA A 602 -8.88 1.33 16.58
CA ALA A 602 -9.07 1.27 15.13
C ALA A 602 -9.89 2.47 14.61
N ARG A 603 -10.97 2.84 15.32
CA ARG A 603 -11.83 3.98 14.96
C ARG A 603 -11.13 5.32 15.17
N ARG A 604 -10.35 5.47 16.25
CA ARG A 604 -9.51 6.66 16.46
C ARG A 604 -8.44 6.81 15.39
N LEU A 605 -7.81 5.71 14.99
CA LEU A 605 -6.80 5.72 13.94
C LEU A 605 -7.41 6.07 12.57
N LEU A 606 -8.61 5.56 12.27
CA LEU A 606 -9.38 5.96 11.08
C LEU A 606 -9.59 7.48 11.02
N ALA A 607 -10.08 8.07 12.12
CA ALA A 607 -10.30 9.52 12.18
C ALA A 607 -8.99 10.33 11.97
N ARG A 608 -7.85 9.82 12.44
CA ARG A 608 -6.54 10.46 12.22
C ARG A 608 -6.03 10.33 10.79
N VAL A 609 -6.21 9.19 10.13
CA VAL A 609 -5.82 9.06 8.72
C VAL A 609 -6.71 9.85 7.78
N GLN A 610 -7.94 10.17 8.19
CA GLN A 610 -8.87 11.01 7.43
C GLN A 610 -8.54 12.51 7.51
N ASP A 611 -7.69 12.93 8.45
CA ASP A 611 -7.18 14.29 8.54
C ASP A 611 -5.65 14.30 8.78
N PRO A 612 -4.85 13.91 7.77
CA PRO A 612 -3.42 13.71 7.96
C PRO A 612 -2.64 15.04 8.06
N PHE A 613 -3.24 16.17 7.70
CA PHE A 613 -2.56 17.48 7.64
C PHE A 613 -2.78 18.34 8.89
N ASP A 614 -3.84 18.10 9.66
CA ASP A 614 -4.17 18.85 10.88
C ASP A 614 -4.43 17.91 12.07
N LEU A 615 -3.54 17.90 13.06
CA LEU A 615 -3.71 17.09 14.27
C LEU A 615 -4.46 17.81 15.39
N ASP A 616 -4.75 19.10 15.23
CA ASP A 616 -5.25 19.95 16.31
C ASP A 616 -6.79 19.88 16.38
N LYS A 617 -7.44 19.31 15.36
CA LYS A 617 -8.85 18.90 15.42
C LYS A 617 -9.05 17.79 16.44
N ALA A 618 -10.04 17.99 17.32
CA ALA A 618 -10.47 16.97 18.26
C ALA A 618 -10.96 15.73 17.51
N ILE A 619 -10.51 14.54 17.94
CA ILE A 619 -11.07 13.29 17.43
C ILE A 619 -12.50 13.19 17.98
N PRO A 620 -13.52 13.03 17.13
CA PRO A 620 -14.88 12.80 17.61
C PRO A 620 -14.92 11.57 18.53
N SER A 621 -15.54 11.72 19.70
CA SER A 621 -15.82 10.58 20.56
C SER A 621 -16.95 9.75 19.95
N THR A 622 -16.57 8.65 19.30
CA THR A 622 -17.39 7.45 19.00
C THR A 622 -18.62 7.60 18.10
N ILE A 623 -18.69 6.75 17.07
CA ILE A 623 -19.93 6.12 16.59
C ILE A 623 -20.59 5.46 17.80
N GLY A 624 -21.86 5.76 18.07
CA GLY A 624 -22.56 5.32 19.28
C GLY A 624 -22.46 3.81 19.49
N ASP A 625 -22.25 3.40 20.75
CA ASP A 625 -22.37 2.02 21.21
C ASP A 625 -23.82 1.54 21.06
N ALA A 626 -24.24 1.26 19.84
CA ALA A 626 -25.48 0.55 19.56
C ALA A 626 -25.22 -0.96 19.67
N GLY A 627 -25.34 -1.48 20.89
CA GLY A 627 -25.78 -2.86 21.11
C GLY A 627 -24.73 -3.96 21.15
N VAL A 628 -23.86 -3.96 22.16
CA VAL A 628 -23.38 -5.22 22.77
C VAL A 628 -23.35 -5.03 24.28
N GLU A 629 -24.33 -5.59 25.00
CA GLU A 629 -24.18 -5.82 26.43
C GLU A 629 -22.95 -6.72 26.65
N LEU A 630 -21.88 -6.13 27.18
CA LEU A 630 -20.76 -6.86 27.74
C LEU A 630 -21.26 -7.72 28.90
N GLN A 631 -21.64 -8.97 28.61
CA GLN A 631 -21.76 -9.97 29.65
C GLN A 631 -20.37 -10.23 30.23
N LYS A 632 -20.10 -9.60 31.38
CA LYS A 632 -19.01 -9.97 32.28
C LYS A 632 -19.23 -11.39 32.79
N SER A 633 -18.82 -12.41 32.02
CA SER A 633 -18.63 -13.75 32.54
C SER A 633 -17.14 -14.01 32.70
N GLY A 634 -16.67 -13.98 33.95
CA GLY A 634 -15.27 -14.09 34.31
C GLY A 634 -14.64 -15.46 34.05
N LYS A 635 -13.37 -15.42 33.64
CA LYS A 635 -12.24 -16.15 34.24
C LYS A 635 -10.96 -15.69 33.54
N VAL A 636 -10.26 -14.74 34.15
CA VAL A 636 -8.87 -14.44 33.80
C VAL A 636 -8.05 -15.67 34.16
N ARG A 637 -7.62 -16.46 33.17
CA ARG A 637 -6.52 -17.41 33.35
C ARG A 637 -5.24 -16.61 33.20
N GLY A 638 -4.52 -16.40 34.31
CA GLY A 638 -3.18 -15.82 34.30
C GLY A 638 -2.24 -16.69 33.48
N GLY A 639 -1.80 -16.17 32.34
CA GLY A 639 -0.66 -16.69 31.59
C GLY A 639 0.60 -15.98 32.05
N ASN A 640 1.52 -16.73 32.64
CA ASN A 640 2.85 -16.23 32.99
C ASN A 640 3.60 -15.78 31.73
N LEU A 641 4.14 -14.56 31.76
CA LEU A 641 5.24 -14.14 30.90
C LEU A 641 6.41 -15.10 31.15
N VAL A 642 6.75 -15.92 30.15
CA VAL A 642 8.01 -16.67 30.16
C VAL A 642 9.05 -15.81 29.46
N ASP A 643 10.03 -15.39 30.26
CA ASP A 643 11.25 -14.73 29.84
C ASP A 643 12.02 -15.64 28.85
N MET A 644 12.30 -15.15 27.65
CA MET A 644 12.98 -15.88 26.57
C MET A 644 14.43 -15.40 26.43
N SER A 645 15.15 -15.27 27.54
CA SER A 645 16.60 -15.24 27.57
C SER A 645 17.12 -16.54 28.17
N ASP A 646 17.33 -17.54 27.32
CA ASP A 646 18.39 -18.56 27.44
C ASP A 646 18.14 -19.68 26.41
N ALA A 647 18.74 -19.55 25.23
CA ALA A 647 18.90 -20.65 24.28
C ALA A 647 20.41 -20.88 24.09
N PRO A 648 20.98 -22.00 24.58
CA PRO A 648 22.36 -22.36 24.28
C PRO A 648 22.48 -22.92 22.85
N PRO A 649 23.67 -22.84 22.23
CA PRO A 649 23.86 -23.22 20.84
C PRO A 649 23.76 -24.74 20.64
N ALA A 650 23.19 -25.14 19.51
CA ALA A 650 23.04 -26.53 19.12
C ALA A 650 24.38 -27.11 18.62
N GLU A 651 24.91 -28.12 19.31
CA GLU A 651 25.90 -29.05 18.76
C GLU A 651 25.40 -30.49 18.82
N ALA A 652 25.81 -31.24 17.80
CA ALA A 652 25.35 -32.57 17.47
C ALA A 652 26.13 -33.68 18.21
N LYS A 653 25.41 -34.79 18.40
CA LYS A 653 25.85 -36.21 18.46
C LYS A 653 25.80 -36.92 19.82
N SER A 654 25.15 -38.09 19.70
CA SER A 654 25.39 -39.38 20.38
C SER A 654 24.88 -39.57 21.80
N ALA A 655 23.97 -40.54 21.92
CA ALA A 655 23.56 -41.16 23.17
C ALA A 655 24.56 -42.26 23.57
N SER A 656 24.96 -42.26 24.84
CA SER A 656 25.47 -43.44 25.55
C SER A 656 25.45 -43.21 27.07
N ALA A 657 24.52 -43.91 27.72
CA ALA A 657 24.61 -44.61 28.99
C ALA A 657 25.18 -43.93 30.27
N ALA A 658 24.30 -43.96 31.28
CA ALA A 658 24.51 -44.46 32.67
C ALA A 658 24.96 -43.52 33.81
N ALA A 659 24.07 -43.51 34.82
CA ALA A 659 24.31 -43.58 36.28
C ALA A 659 24.89 -42.37 37.04
N GLY A 660 24.26 -42.07 38.19
CA GLY A 660 24.97 -41.49 39.34
C GLY A 660 24.26 -40.41 40.17
N ALA A 661 23.36 -40.84 41.06
CA ALA A 661 23.18 -40.39 42.45
C ALA A 661 23.53 -38.94 42.93
N ALA A 662 22.49 -38.31 43.52
CA ALA A 662 22.41 -37.83 44.93
C ALA A 662 22.86 -36.42 45.39
N ALA A 663 21.97 -35.85 46.22
CA ALA A 663 22.18 -34.95 47.39
C ALA A 663 22.47 -33.45 47.12
N LYS A 664 22.09 -32.44 47.92
CA LYS A 664 21.21 -32.22 49.10
C LYS A 664 21.30 -30.70 49.41
N GLY A 665 20.27 -30.13 50.04
CA GLY A 665 20.36 -28.94 50.93
C GLY A 665 20.05 -27.60 50.24
N ALA A 666 19.03 -26.79 50.58
CA ALA A 666 18.46 -26.30 51.85
C ALA A 666 18.80 -24.80 52.10
N GLY A 667 17.78 -24.02 52.49
CA GLY A 667 17.89 -22.72 53.17
C GLY A 667 17.58 -21.50 52.28
N SER A 668 16.33 -21.03 52.18
CA SER A 668 15.64 -20.06 53.07
C SER A 668 16.23 -18.64 53.09
N CYS A 669 15.46 -17.65 52.62
CA CYS A 669 14.84 -16.61 53.46
C CYS A 669 14.21 -15.47 52.63
N ASN A 670 13.00 -15.10 53.04
CA ASN A 670 12.18 -13.98 52.58
C ASN A 670 12.82 -12.62 52.88
N VAL A 671 12.63 -11.64 51.99
CA VAL A 671 12.25 -10.26 52.36
C VAL A 671 11.28 -9.73 51.31
N ALA A 672 10.12 -9.28 51.79
CA ALA A 672 9.04 -8.66 51.03
C ALA A 672 9.37 -7.21 50.65
N ALA A 673 8.94 -6.78 49.47
CA ALA A 673 8.80 -5.36 49.12
C ALA A 673 7.40 -5.16 48.52
N ALA A 674 6.61 -4.33 49.21
CA ALA A 674 5.30 -3.87 48.79
C ALA A 674 5.42 -2.86 47.64
N ALA A 675 4.58 -3.01 46.61
CA ALA A 675 4.31 -1.95 45.64
C ALA A 675 2.79 -1.75 45.57
N SER A 676 2.38 -0.53 45.87
CA SER A 676 1.02 -0.03 45.94
C SER A 676 0.40 0.16 44.55
N ASP A 677 -0.90 -0.14 44.48
CA ASP A 677 -1.82 0.18 43.39
C ASP A 677 -1.72 1.64 42.91
N ALA A 678 -1.49 1.81 41.61
CA ALA A 678 -1.86 3.01 40.86
C ALA A 678 -2.62 2.56 39.61
N ALA A 679 -3.92 2.84 39.61
CA ALA A 679 -4.82 2.61 38.49
C ALA A 679 -4.32 3.37 37.23
N MET A 680 -4.05 2.64 36.14
CA MET A 680 -3.75 3.23 34.84
C MET A 680 -5.04 3.65 34.13
N ALA A 681 -5.12 4.93 33.78
CA ALA A 681 -6.10 5.49 32.87
C ALA A 681 -5.80 5.06 31.41
N PRO A 682 -6.81 4.72 30.57
CA PRO A 682 -6.57 4.36 29.18
C PRO A 682 -6.77 5.58 28.27
N ALA A 683 -5.68 6.25 27.92
CA ALA A 683 -5.64 7.26 26.86
C ALA A 683 -4.21 7.34 26.34
N PHE A 684 -3.97 6.98 25.08
CA PHE A 684 -2.75 7.26 24.29
C PHE A 684 -1.46 7.50 25.10
N ALA A 685 -0.69 6.43 25.38
CA ALA A 685 0.65 6.58 25.95
C ALA A 685 1.76 6.77 24.88
N THR A 686 1.44 6.74 23.59
CA THR A 686 2.40 7.02 22.52
C THR A 686 2.10 8.37 21.90
N SER A 687 2.84 9.42 22.28
CA SER A 687 2.94 10.63 21.47
C SER A 687 3.15 10.27 20.00
N TYR A 688 2.42 10.90 19.07
CA TYR A 688 2.86 10.90 17.66
C TYR A 688 4.06 11.85 17.55
N ASP A 689 5.16 11.45 18.16
CA ASP A 689 6.46 12.12 18.07
C ASP A 689 7.24 11.64 16.83
N GLY A 690 6.66 10.75 16.02
CA GLY A 690 7.31 10.17 14.85
C GLY A 690 8.48 9.24 15.17
N MET A 691 8.73 8.92 16.44
CA MET A 691 9.72 7.93 16.83
C MET A 691 9.03 6.60 17.11
N PRO A 692 9.35 5.52 16.36
CA PRO A 692 8.81 4.21 16.66
C PRO A 692 9.21 3.78 18.07
N PRO A 693 8.29 3.17 18.85
CA PRO A 693 8.66 2.64 20.16
C PRO A 693 9.68 1.49 19.99
N LYS A 694 10.56 1.26 20.97
CA LYS A 694 11.66 0.27 20.86
C LYS A 694 11.21 -1.13 20.42
N TRP A 695 10.00 -1.56 20.76
CA TRP A 695 9.48 -2.88 20.34
C TRP A 695 9.12 -2.94 18.85
N ALA A 696 8.88 -1.78 18.21
CA ALA A 696 8.48 -1.69 16.81
C ALA A 696 9.58 -2.13 15.84
N CYS A 697 10.86 -2.05 16.23
CA CYS A 697 11.98 -2.52 15.38
C CYS A 697 11.92 -4.03 15.09
N LYS A 698 11.14 -4.79 15.88
CA LYS A 698 10.94 -6.23 15.70
C LYS A 698 9.69 -6.56 14.86
N LEU A 699 8.93 -5.56 14.42
CA LEU A 699 7.73 -5.80 13.63
C LEU A 699 8.09 -6.35 12.25
N ARG A 700 7.48 -7.49 11.92
CA ARG A 700 7.53 -8.08 10.59
C ARG A 700 6.14 -8.03 9.99
N VAL A 701 6.03 -7.43 8.81
CA VAL A 701 4.80 -7.43 8.03
C VAL A 701 4.99 -8.38 6.85
N SER A 702 4.22 -9.46 6.83
CA SER A 702 4.21 -10.45 5.75
C SER A 702 2.89 -10.41 4.97
N CYS A 703 2.91 -10.92 3.75
CA CYS A 703 1.68 -11.21 3.02
C CYS A 703 0.83 -12.20 3.82
N SER A 704 -0.44 -11.89 4.04
CA SER A 704 -1.40 -12.79 4.71
C SER A 704 -2.07 -13.80 3.76
N SER A 705 -1.56 -13.91 2.52
CA SER A 705 -2.18 -14.66 1.42
C SER A 705 -2.23 -16.15 1.67
#